data_AF-A0A532CJM0-F1
#
_entry.id   AF-A0A532CJM0-F1
#
_cell.length_a   1.000
_cell.length_b   1.000
_cell.length_c   1.000
_cell.angle_alpha   90.00
_cell.angle_beta   90.00
_cell.angle_gamma   90.00
#
_symmetry.space_group_name_H-M   'P 1'
#
loop_
_entity.id
_entity.type
_entity.pdbx_description
1 polymer ?
#
loop_
_entity_poly.entity_id
_entity_poly.type
_entity_poly.pdbx_seq_one_letter_code
_entity_poly.pdbx_strand_id
1 'polypeptide(L)'
;MGRFREAVLRSAEFQALMRADADVAGEVLLACMIESEPEEEYGSSRRTDQELGIEFDDKGYPTAPWKSPFYAFLRINPEGALGYLHRLVNFSTDRWRDAVSEKGESARTMITLRLADGAVREYEGNYWVFAWSDEDSNFIGQLHCALAALERWLCDLIDAEIDIAPRIGALLRATKSVAVLGVLVNVGKYREELLKGPLRPLLGVQHFYWWDSRRVDASAYRFDAMAWARSGEFIFAMAKNWVSAPYRRQPLRAIVPQIIVADREVGDFVAAMTSQWVSPKSEKEALEFRALVAELDHRNYSSAFDPTSGKQAFQFAYPPEIASAIAAFQQKHSLAIQALAFPQQCRDALARGDTLTSQSAEWVASLMAALASDKEIDLDEDMLRAPRVAAAAMLLLRAHDWLAQNAAVRQRAQSILDAAIADIADMSEVHSPRISRAPSHLEFAAYYAVERWRTEPGKENDEPLLRLLTSGDEAAVLVLVWSSYQNHKVLGQRWWRLLYLALLWSGLLMLVPRYDDEEGTKVRWQRWCRWLRTRSLSAVSISSSIAPLAIAQRVERLEFRRWRRRYEHDGRVFTMEPGRRLSGSLDTHFLESAFAWLFRNQADRVIPTQELEIHRQLVAAFWSHQAWWLSGSGKDENDHYQPMHEFGYALLKELARLVLESSTSHPPTLWRPVFALGPKGHYAISHFLTCWFGQLTETTVVAEFAQRWRPMVEFMVLDSEWSKDGPWYYGQRLEREVLGFGASSSIARVAGHAELVAMMRDLFRIWAQKRLTRDEDNLAGFCGFLAHEVGKPLRMDGLQWIADAMKTSPDVGKWFRDSTSSAFMEFLDLLVSEHAVEIRQNEKLRQDLLNLSAHAVSRQLTTALTLHERIRRPF
;
A
#
# COMPACT_ATOMS: atom_id res chain seq x y z
N MET A 1 -4.16 -2.49 30.99
CA MET A 1 -5.39 -2.15 30.23
C MET A 1 -5.56 -2.93 28.93
N GLY A 2 -4.49 -3.25 28.16
CA GLY A 2 -4.61 -3.89 26.84
C GLY A 2 -5.52 -5.13 26.73
N ARG A 3 -5.39 -6.12 27.63
CA ARG A 3 -6.21 -7.36 27.57
C ARG A 3 -7.72 -7.14 27.79
N PHE A 4 -8.10 -6.14 28.59
CA PHE A 4 -9.51 -5.82 28.83
C PHE A 4 -10.13 -5.15 27.61
N ARG A 5 -9.42 -4.16 27.04
CA ARG A 5 -9.83 -3.45 25.84
C ARG A 5 -9.96 -4.38 24.64
N GLU A 6 -9.00 -5.31 24.48
CA GLU A 6 -9.07 -6.35 23.46
C GLU A 6 -10.31 -7.23 23.64
N ALA A 7 -10.62 -7.64 24.88
CA ALA A 7 -11.83 -8.42 25.16
C ALA A 7 -13.12 -7.67 24.78
N VAL A 8 -13.21 -6.38 25.13
CA VAL A 8 -14.37 -5.53 24.81
C VAL A 8 -14.54 -5.30 23.31
N LEU A 9 -13.44 -5.02 22.60
CA LEU A 9 -13.51 -4.61 21.19
C LEU A 9 -13.53 -5.78 20.19
N ARG A 10 -13.03 -6.95 20.59
CA ARG A 10 -12.72 -8.05 19.66
C ARG A 10 -13.31 -9.40 20.05
N SER A 11 -13.76 -9.59 21.28
CA SER A 11 -14.22 -10.90 21.75
C SER A 11 -15.74 -11.07 21.63
N ALA A 12 -16.17 -12.28 21.28
CA ALA A 12 -17.58 -12.61 21.18
C ALA A 12 -18.24 -12.67 22.56
N GLU A 13 -17.47 -12.89 23.62
CA GLU A 13 -17.90 -12.93 25.01
C GLU A 13 -18.47 -11.58 25.46
N PHE A 14 -17.98 -10.44 24.93
CA PHE A 14 -18.54 -9.12 25.24
C PHE A 14 -20.00 -8.98 24.77
N GLN A 15 -20.42 -9.75 23.76
CA GLN A 15 -21.83 -9.79 23.34
C GLN A 15 -22.76 -10.33 24.43
N ALA A 16 -22.25 -11.11 25.39
CA ALA A 16 -23.05 -11.54 26.54
C ALA A 16 -23.46 -10.33 27.40
N LEU A 17 -22.56 -9.36 27.59
CA LEU A 17 -22.87 -8.13 28.30
C LEU A 17 -23.86 -7.28 27.50
N MET A 18 -23.69 -7.14 26.18
CA MET A 18 -24.65 -6.43 25.32
C MET A 18 -26.09 -6.98 25.43
N ARG A 19 -26.24 -8.29 25.68
CA ARG A 19 -27.55 -8.94 25.89
C ARG A 19 -28.07 -8.77 27.32
N ALA A 20 -27.18 -8.83 28.31
CA ALA A 20 -27.55 -8.78 29.72
C ALA A 20 -27.88 -7.35 30.17
N ASP A 21 -27.08 -6.38 29.77
CA ASP A 21 -27.20 -4.97 30.15
C ASP A 21 -26.58 -4.08 29.06
N ALA A 22 -27.43 -3.56 28.17
CA ALA A 22 -27.00 -2.75 27.05
C ALA A 22 -26.43 -1.39 27.47
N ASP A 23 -26.90 -0.82 28.58
CA ASP A 23 -26.41 0.47 29.07
C ASP A 23 -24.99 0.32 29.60
N VAL A 24 -24.74 -0.70 30.44
CA VAL A 24 -23.40 -1.00 30.94
C VAL A 24 -22.46 -1.39 29.79
N ALA A 25 -22.93 -2.20 28.83
CA ALA A 25 -22.13 -2.55 27.66
C ALA A 25 -21.75 -1.30 26.84
N GLY A 26 -22.67 -0.36 26.66
CA GLY A 26 -22.43 0.87 25.93
C GLY A 26 -21.40 1.77 26.62
N GLU A 27 -21.50 1.98 27.93
CA GLU A 27 -20.51 2.77 28.69
C GLU A 27 -19.11 2.12 28.64
N VAL A 28 -19.02 0.81 28.86
CA VAL A 28 -17.75 0.07 28.79
C VAL A 28 -17.14 0.16 27.40
N LEU A 29 -17.96 0.09 26.36
CA LEU A 29 -17.51 0.20 24.98
C LEU A 29 -16.94 1.59 24.69
N LEU A 30 -17.64 2.67 25.08
CA LEU A 30 -17.13 4.04 24.92
C LEU A 30 -15.86 4.29 25.71
N ALA A 31 -15.78 3.82 26.96
CA ALA A 31 -14.58 3.93 27.78
C ALA A 31 -13.37 3.21 27.19
N CYS A 32 -13.59 2.21 26.31
CA CYS A 32 -12.55 1.52 25.57
C CYS A 32 -12.19 2.19 24.24
N MET A 33 -13.01 3.11 23.72
CA MET A 33 -12.79 3.76 22.43
C MET A 33 -12.33 5.21 22.56
N ILE A 34 -12.68 5.89 23.66
CA ILE A 34 -12.32 7.29 23.94
C ILE A 34 -11.07 7.32 24.82
N GLU A 35 -10.13 8.21 24.50
CA GLU A 35 -8.89 8.40 25.27
C GLU A 35 -9.20 8.85 26.70
N SER A 36 -8.53 8.20 27.66
CA SER A 36 -8.70 8.50 29.09
C SER A 36 -8.00 9.81 29.51
N GLU A 37 -6.85 10.11 28.92
CA GLU A 37 -6.09 11.35 29.12
C GLU A 37 -5.60 11.83 27.74
N PRO A 38 -6.31 12.77 27.08
CA PRO A 38 -5.86 13.28 25.79
C PRO A 38 -4.56 14.08 25.98
N GLU A 39 -3.44 13.60 25.44
CA GLU A 39 -2.16 14.32 25.48
C GLU A 39 -2.21 15.52 24.53
N GLU A 40 -2.09 16.74 25.05
CA GLU A 40 -1.80 17.92 24.22
C GLU A 40 -0.31 17.88 23.81
N GLU A 41 -0.01 17.22 22.69
CA GLU A 41 1.32 17.30 22.09
C GLU A 41 1.60 18.72 21.58
N TYR A 42 2.31 19.51 22.38
CA TYR A 42 2.74 20.86 22.03
C TYR A 42 3.71 20.80 20.83
N GLY A 43 3.20 21.04 19.61
CA GLY A 43 4.00 21.11 18.39
C GLY A 43 3.59 20.14 17.26
N SER A 44 2.61 19.26 17.45
CA SER A 44 2.12 18.33 16.42
C SER A 44 1.04 18.94 15.52
N SER A 45 1.27 20.12 14.96
CA SER A 45 0.32 20.85 14.10
C SER A 45 0.01 20.21 12.75
N ARG A 46 0.24 18.90 12.55
CA ARG A 46 0.17 18.27 11.22
C ARG A 46 -1.02 17.35 10.97
N ARG A 47 -1.78 16.85 11.96
CA ARG A 47 -2.85 15.87 11.67
C ARG A 47 -4.09 15.98 12.56
N THR A 48 -5.21 16.45 11.98
CA THR A 48 -6.51 16.63 12.64
C THR A 48 -7.16 15.32 13.09
N ASP A 49 -6.77 14.15 12.56
CA ASP A 49 -7.31 12.86 12.99
C ASP A 49 -6.81 12.46 14.39
N GLN A 50 -5.59 12.86 14.77
CA GLN A 50 -5.04 12.60 16.11
C GLN A 50 -5.70 13.45 17.21
N GLU A 51 -6.41 14.52 16.83
CA GLU A 51 -7.02 15.47 17.79
C GLU A 51 -8.46 15.05 18.18
N LEU A 52 -9.00 13.95 17.64
CA LEU A 52 -10.40 13.54 17.87
C LEU A 52 -10.65 12.83 19.21
N GLY A 53 -9.62 12.57 20.02
CA GLY A 53 -9.73 11.92 21.33
C GLY A 53 -10.16 10.45 21.27
N ILE A 54 -9.82 9.76 20.17
CA ILE A 54 -10.10 8.33 19.98
C ILE A 54 -8.82 7.56 20.24
N GLU A 55 -8.92 6.59 21.14
CA GLU A 55 -7.78 5.84 21.62
C GLU A 55 -7.21 4.97 20.48
N PHE A 56 -5.90 5.08 20.25
CA PHE A 56 -5.20 4.39 19.17
C PHE A 56 -5.47 2.87 19.16
N ASP A 57 -5.74 2.30 17.97
CA ASP A 57 -5.94 0.87 17.77
C ASP A 57 -5.49 0.44 16.37
N ASP A 58 -4.40 -0.34 16.32
CA ASP A 58 -3.81 -0.86 15.08
C ASP A 58 -4.76 -1.79 14.32
N LYS A 59 -5.78 -2.36 15.00
CA LYS A 59 -6.80 -3.21 14.39
C LYS A 59 -7.98 -2.42 13.83
N GLY A 60 -8.05 -1.11 14.02
CA GLY A 60 -9.04 -0.24 13.36
C GLY A 60 -8.82 -0.17 11.84
N TYR A 61 -7.56 -0.23 11.40
CA TYR A 61 -7.17 -0.11 10.00
C TYR A 61 -7.01 -1.48 9.29
N PRO A 62 -7.39 -1.62 8.01
CA PRO A 62 -8.25 -0.70 7.25
C PRO A 62 -9.71 -0.80 7.73
N THR A 63 -10.52 0.21 7.43
CA THR A 63 -11.91 0.37 7.86
C THR A 63 -12.81 -0.74 7.29
N ALA A 64 -13.56 -1.40 8.17
CA ALA A 64 -14.60 -2.35 7.75
C ALA A 64 -15.70 -2.49 8.81
N PRO A 65 -16.96 -2.75 8.40
CA PRO A 65 -18.10 -2.80 9.32
C PRO A 65 -17.95 -3.90 10.39
N TRP A 66 -17.51 -5.10 10.00
CA TRP A 66 -17.34 -6.23 10.95
C TRP A 66 -16.18 -6.05 11.94
N LYS A 67 -15.33 -5.04 11.75
CA LYS A 67 -14.26 -4.70 12.70
C LYS A 67 -14.76 -3.78 13.81
N SER A 68 -16.01 -3.35 13.80
CA SER A 68 -16.58 -2.60 14.92
C SER A 68 -17.47 -3.48 15.80
N PRO A 69 -17.30 -3.46 17.13
CA PRO A 69 -18.23 -4.12 18.06
C PRO A 69 -19.65 -3.52 17.97
N PHE A 70 -19.80 -2.27 17.49
CA PHE A 70 -21.11 -1.69 17.21
C PHE A 70 -21.92 -2.49 16.20
N TYR A 71 -21.28 -3.20 15.26
CA TYR A 71 -22.01 -4.01 14.29
C TYR A 71 -22.77 -5.17 14.96
N ALA A 72 -22.13 -5.86 15.91
CA ALA A 72 -22.81 -6.87 16.72
C ALA A 72 -23.84 -6.23 17.66
N PHE A 73 -23.49 -5.10 18.28
CA PHE A 73 -24.35 -4.43 19.24
C PHE A 73 -25.67 -3.96 18.61
N LEU A 74 -25.61 -3.36 17.41
CA LEU A 74 -26.77 -2.93 16.63
C LEU A 74 -27.71 -4.10 16.27
N ARG A 75 -27.19 -5.33 16.15
CA ARG A 75 -28.00 -6.54 15.90
C ARG A 75 -28.59 -7.15 17.17
N ILE A 76 -27.98 -6.89 18.32
CA ILE A 76 -28.41 -7.41 19.63
C ILE A 76 -29.43 -6.48 20.28
N ASN A 77 -29.08 -5.20 20.40
CA ASN A 77 -29.93 -4.17 20.99
C ASN A 77 -29.78 -2.86 20.18
N PRO A 78 -30.60 -2.67 19.13
CA PRO A 78 -30.51 -1.51 18.26
C PRO A 78 -30.63 -0.17 18.99
N GLU A 79 -31.58 -0.04 19.91
CA GLU A 79 -31.88 1.24 20.57
C GLU A 79 -30.74 1.68 21.48
N GLY A 80 -30.23 0.77 22.31
CA GLY A 80 -29.05 1.04 23.15
C GLY A 80 -27.83 1.35 22.29
N ALA A 81 -27.52 0.50 21.31
CA ALA A 81 -26.36 0.67 20.45
C ALA A 81 -26.36 2.01 19.69
N LEU A 82 -27.51 2.44 19.15
CA LEU A 82 -27.65 3.72 18.47
C LEU A 82 -27.40 4.90 19.42
N GLY A 83 -27.92 4.83 20.65
CA GLY A 83 -27.68 5.86 21.68
C GLY A 83 -26.19 6.07 21.95
N TYR A 84 -25.43 4.98 22.13
CA TYR A 84 -23.99 5.04 22.38
C TYR A 84 -23.17 5.42 21.14
N LEU A 85 -23.55 4.94 19.95
CA LEU A 85 -22.91 5.35 18.70
C LEU A 85 -23.07 6.86 18.47
N HIS A 86 -24.25 7.41 18.76
CA HIS A 86 -24.48 8.86 18.70
C HIS A 86 -23.59 9.64 19.66
N ARG A 87 -23.42 9.15 20.90
CA ARG A 87 -22.49 9.78 21.87
C ARG A 87 -21.07 9.79 21.34
N LEU A 88 -20.58 8.67 20.79
CA LEU A 88 -19.25 8.59 20.18
C LEU A 88 -19.07 9.60 19.04
N VAL A 89 -20.00 9.59 18.08
CA VAL A 89 -19.91 10.46 16.89
C VAL A 89 -20.00 11.94 17.27
N ASN A 90 -20.91 12.29 18.18
CA ASN A 90 -21.05 13.67 18.65
C ASN A 90 -19.80 14.12 19.44
N PHE A 91 -19.23 13.26 20.29
CA PHE A 91 -17.97 13.52 20.99
C PHE A 91 -16.82 13.80 20.01
N SER A 92 -16.61 12.94 19.01
CA SER A 92 -15.57 13.14 18.00
C SER A 92 -15.83 14.37 17.14
N THR A 93 -17.09 14.73 16.91
CA THR A 93 -17.46 15.95 16.18
C THR A 93 -17.17 17.21 16.99
N ASP A 94 -17.41 17.18 18.31
CA ASP A 94 -17.02 18.27 19.22
C ASP A 94 -15.50 18.47 19.23
N ARG A 95 -14.74 17.38 19.36
CA ARG A 95 -13.26 17.42 19.32
C ARG A 95 -12.75 17.94 17.97
N TRP A 96 -13.33 17.46 16.87
CA TRP A 96 -13.03 17.98 15.53
C TRP A 96 -13.32 19.48 15.42
N ARG A 97 -14.46 19.95 15.94
CA ARG A 97 -14.83 21.37 15.93
C ARG A 97 -13.76 22.17 16.66
N ASP A 98 -13.37 21.75 17.85
CA ASP A 98 -12.40 22.46 18.67
C ASP A 98 -11.02 22.48 17.98
N ALA A 99 -10.56 21.35 17.45
CA ALA A 99 -9.34 21.21 16.65
C ALA A 99 -9.27 22.14 15.42
N VAL A 100 -10.38 22.27 14.70
CA VAL A 100 -10.46 23.17 13.53
C VAL A 100 -10.58 24.63 13.94
N SER A 101 -11.13 24.91 15.13
CA SER A 101 -11.27 26.26 15.68
C SER A 101 -9.93 26.94 15.92
N GLU A 102 -8.96 26.19 16.44
CA GLU A 102 -7.60 26.66 16.70
C GLU A 102 -6.83 26.97 15.41
N LYS A 103 -7.23 26.34 14.30
CA LYS A 103 -6.59 26.45 12.98
C LYS A 103 -7.19 27.54 12.08
N GLY A 104 -8.23 28.26 12.53
CA GLY A 104 -8.87 29.40 11.83
C GLY A 104 -10.29 29.12 11.30
N GLU A 105 -11.12 30.18 11.18
CA GLU A 105 -12.58 30.12 10.96
C GLU A 105 -13.04 29.49 9.62
N SER A 106 -12.19 29.38 8.60
CA SER A 106 -12.60 29.10 7.21
C SER A 106 -13.02 27.64 6.91
N ALA A 107 -12.86 26.69 7.85
CA ALA A 107 -13.08 25.27 7.58
C ALA A 107 -14.38 24.69 8.19
N ARG A 108 -15.20 25.54 8.84
CA ARG A 108 -16.47 25.12 9.46
C ARG A 108 -17.62 25.28 8.47
N THR A 109 -18.46 24.25 8.34
CA THR A 109 -19.74 24.34 7.63
C THR A 109 -20.86 23.89 8.56
N MET A 110 -21.86 24.76 8.75
CA MET A 110 -23.10 24.40 9.44
C MET A 110 -24.17 24.10 8.39
N ILE A 111 -24.69 22.88 8.40
CA ILE A 111 -25.76 22.46 7.49
C ILE A 111 -27.08 22.55 8.22
N THR A 112 -27.99 23.39 7.72
CA THR A 112 -29.37 23.46 8.22
C THR A 112 -30.27 22.56 7.37
N LEU A 113 -31.02 21.67 8.02
CA LEU A 113 -31.95 20.76 7.37
C LEU A 113 -33.35 20.93 7.97
N ARG A 114 -34.36 21.06 7.11
CA ARG A 114 -35.76 20.96 7.52
C ARG A 114 -36.24 19.53 7.33
N LEU A 115 -36.54 18.84 8.43
CA LEU A 115 -37.03 17.46 8.44
C LEU A 115 -38.47 17.37 7.93
N ALA A 116 -38.91 16.15 7.62
CA ALA A 116 -40.25 15.88 7.08
C ALA A 116 -41.40 16.28 8.03
N ASP A 117 -41.14 16.31 9.34
CA ASP A 117 -42.07 16.76 10.39
C ASP A 117 -42.08 18.29 10.57
N GLY A 118 -41.28 19.03 9.76
CA GLY A 118 -41.14 20.48 9.83
C GLY A 118 -40.08 20.97 10.82
N ALA A 119 -39.48 20.09 11.62
CA ALA A 119 -38.40 20.48 12.53
C ALA A 119 -37.16 20.94 11.76
N VAL A 120 -36.53 22.03 12.22
CA VAL A 120 -35.26 22.51 11.68
C VAL A 120 -34.13 22.04 12.57
N ARG A 121 -33.11 21.43 11.98
CA ARG A 121 -31.93 20.90 12.67
C ARG A 121 -30.67 21.41 12.02
N GLU A 122 -29.64 21.61 12.83
CA GLU A 122 -28.33 22.04 12.37
C GLU A 122 -27.30 20.93 12.59
N TYR A 123 -26.37 20.77 11.64
CA TYR A 123 -25.34 19.74 11.65
C TYR A 123 -23.97 20.34 11.37
N GLU A 124 -23.00 19.96 12.19
CA GLU A 124 -21.61 20.40 12.14
C GLU A 124 -20.76 19.42 11.32
N GLY A 125 -19.89 19.97 10.48
CA GLY A 125 -18.83 19.22 9.82
C GLY A 125 -18.37 19.84 8.52
N ASN A 126 -17.51 19.11 7.80
CA ASN A 126 -17.08 19.46 6.45
C ASN A 126 -17.07 18.19 5.57
N TYR A 127 -16.49 18.29 4.38
CA TYR A 127 -16.39 17.16 3.45
C TYR A 127 -15.70 15.92 4.05
N TRP A 128 -14.77 16.10 4.99
CA TRP A 128 -14.03 15.00 5.61
C TRP A 128 -14.86 14.31 6.68
N VAL A 129 -15.52 15.06 7.55
CA VAL A 129 -16.46 14.52 8.56
C VAL A 129 -17.60 13.76 7.87
N PHE A 130 -18.12 14.29 6.76
CA PHE A 130 -19.13 13.63 5.94
C PHE A 130 -18.66 12.27 5.39
N ALA A 131 -17.37 12.12 5.12
CA ALA A 131 -16.79 10.91 4.54
C ALA A 131 -16.28 9.88 5.57
N TRP A 132 -16.41 10.13 6.89
CA TRP A 132 -15.85 9.27 7.93
C TRP A 132 -16.26 7.78 7.86
N SER A 133 -17.39 7.42 7.23
CA SER A 133 -17.79 6.03 7.00
C SER A 133 -16.94 5.29 5.94
N ASP A 134 -16.16 6.02 5.18
CA ASP A 134 -15.43 5.58 3.98
C ASP A 134 -13.94 6.01 4.01
N GLU A 135 -13.47 6.57 5.12
CA GLU A 135 -12.07 6.92 5.34
C GLU A 135 -11.32 5.77 6.03
N ASP A 136 -10.01 5.71 5.77
CA ASP A 136 -9.08 4.84 6.48
C ASP A 136 -8.17 5.69 7.38
N SER A 137 -7.98 5.25 8.62
CA SER A 137 -7.01 5.85 9.54
C SER A 137 -6.43 4.78 10.47
N ASN A 138 -5.13 4.86 10.69
CA ASN A 138 -4.44 4.07 11.72
C ASN A 138 -4.73 4.57 13.14
N PHE A 139 -5.19 5.81 13.29
CA PHE A 139 -5.41 6.45 14.59
C PHE A 139 -6.87 6.34 15.03
N ILE A 140 -7.80 6.69 14.14
CA ILE A 140 -9.23 6.79 14.47
C ILE A 140 -10.08 5.71 13.77
N GLY A 141 -9.45 4.61 13.34
CA GLY A 141 -10.10 3.53 12.60
C GLY A 141 -11.33 2.94 13.32
N GLN A 142 -11.39 3.04 14.66
CA GLN A 142 -12.56 2.62 15.45
C GLN A 142 -13.83 3.44 15.16
N LEU A 143 -13.70 4.76 15.01
CA LEU A 143 -14.79 5.65 14.64
C LEU A 143 -15.27 5.35 13.22
N HIS A 144 -14.33 5.22 12.28
CA HIS A 144 -14.64 4.89 10.89
C HIS A 144 -15.35 3.54 10.77
N CYS A 145 -14.84 2.51 11.47
CA CYS A 145 -15.48 1.19 11.51
C CYS A 145 -16.89 1.24 12.14
N ALA A 146 -17.11 2.06 13.17
CA ALA A 146 -18.43 2.22 13.79
C ALA A 146 -19.46 2.84 12.84
N LEU A 147 -19.07 3.86 12.06
CA LEU A 147 -19.93 4.46 11.04
C LEU A 147 -20.17 3.52 9.85
N ALA A 148 -19.15 2.78 9.41
CA ALA A 148 -19.29 1.73 8.40
C ALA A 148 -20.24 0.61 8.88
N ALA A 149 -20.17 0.25 10.16
CA ALA A 149 -21.08 -0.71 10.79
C ALA A 149 -22.53 -0.22 10.80
N LEU A 150 -22.77 1.06 11.10
CA LEU A 150 -24.10 1.66 11.02
C LEU A 150 -24.65 1.59 9.59
N GLU A 151 -23.84 1.95 8.59
CA GLU A 151 -24.24 1.87 7.18
C GLU A 151 -24.61 0.43 6.79
N ARG A 152 -23.72 -0.54 7.09
CA ARG A 152 -23.95 -1.95 6.75
C ARG A 152 -25.22 -2.47 7.42
N TRP A 153 -25.42 -2.17 8.69
CA TRP A 153 -26.58 -2.62 9.45
C TRP A 153 -27.90 -2.06 8.89
N LEU A 154 -27.94 -0.78 8.47
CA LEU A 154 -29.11 -0.20 7.82
C LEU A 154 -29.40 -0.89 6.47
N CYS A 155 -28.36 -1.19 5.68
CA CYS A 155 -28.51 -1.96 4.45
C CYS A 155 -29.02 -3.39 4.72
N ASP A 156 -28.53 -4.07 5.76
CA ASP A 156 -29.01 -5.40 6.15
C ASP A 156 -30.50 -5.39 6.56
N LEU A 157 -30.97 -4.33 7.23
CA LEU A 157 -32.39 -4.17 7.55
C LEU A 157 -33.25 -3.97 6.30
N ILE A 158 -32.75 -3.21 5.33
CA ILE A 158 -33.42 -3.02 4.03
C ILE A 158 -33.49 -4.36 3.28
N ASP A 159 -32.40 -5.13 3.27
CA ASP A 159 -32.34 -6.47 2.66
C ASP A 159 -33.30 -7.45 3.35
N ALA A 160 -33.53 -7.28 4.65
CA ALA A 160 -34.51 -8.03 5.43
C ALA A 160 -35.95 -7.49 5.30
N GLU A 161 -36.20 -6.54 4.38
CA GLU A 161 -37.50 -5.90 4.14
C GLU A 161 -38.10 -5.21 5.40
N ILE A 162 -37.24 -4.78 6.33
CA ILE A 162 -37.65 -4.04 7.53
C ILE A 162 -37.73 -2.55 7.19
N ASP A 163 -38.85 -1.91 7.52
CA ASP A 163 -39.00 -0.46 7.38
C ASP A 163 -38.05 0.29 8.32
N ILE A 164 -37.07 0.98 7.72
CA ILE A 164 -36.08 1.78 8.43
C ILE A 164 -36.46 3.26 8.59
N ALA A 165 -37.58 3.72 8.03
CA ALA A 165 -37.98 5.13 8.12
C ALA A 165 -38.05 5.68 9.57
N PRO A 166 -38.56 4.93 10.57
CA PRO A 166 -38.52 5.37 11.97
C PRO A 166 -37.09 5.56 12.50
N ARG A 167 -36.16 4.68 12.08
CA ARG A 167 -34.75 4.73 12.50
C ARG A 167 -34.02 5.90 11.85
N ILE A 168 -34.29 6.17 10.57
CA ILE A 168 -33.79 7.38 9.88
C ILE A 168 -34.25 8.64 10.63
N GLY A 169 -35.53 8.73 10.98
CA GLY A 169 -36.06 9.86 11.75
C GLY A 169 -35.38 10.02 13.11
N ALA A 170 -35.12 8.91 13.82
CA ALA A 170 -34.40 8.93 15.09
C ALA A 170 -32.94 9.41 14.92
N LEU A 171 -32.21 8.87 13.94
CA LEU A 171 -30.83 9.25 13.62
C LEU A 171 -30.72 10.75 13.33
N LEU A 172 -31.61 11.28 12.47
CA LEU A 172 -31.65 12.69 12.10
C LEU A 172 -31.92 13.61 13.30
N ARG A 173 -32.74 13.16 14.27
CA ARG A 173 -33.04 13.94 15.49
C ARG A 173 -31.96 13.85 16.56
N ALA A 174 -31.22 12.74 16.64
CA ALA A 174 -30.27 12.50 17.72
C ALA A 174 -28.86 13.05 17.43
N THR A 175 -28.45 13.10 16.16
CA THR A 175 -27.11 13.57 15.78
C THR A 175 -27.06 15.09 15.57
N LYS A 176 -25.86 15.65 15.75
CA LYS A 176 -25.46 16.98 15.26
C LYS A 176 -24.32 16.90 14.25
N SER A 177 -23.89 15.70 13.85
CA SER A 177 -22.75 15.51 12.97
C SER A 177 -23.17 15.21 11.54
N VAL A 178 -22.52 15.84 10.56
CA VAL A 178 -22.69 15.49 9.14
C VAL A 178 -22.17 14.07 8.83
N ALA A 179 -21.39 13.42 9.71
CA ALA A 179 -20.93 12.05 9.51
C ALA A 179 -22.11 11.06 9.37
N VAL A 180 -23.14 11.22 10.19
CA VAL A 180 -24.36 10.41 10.09
C VAL A 180 -25.14 10.74 8.81
N LEU A 181 -25.12 12.00 8.36
CA LEU A 181 -25.73 12.38 7.09
C LEU A 181 -25.01 11.73 5.91
N GLY A 182 -23.68 11.61 5.95
CA GLY A 182 -22.88 10.89 4.96
C GLY A 182 -23.24 9.41 4.86
N VAL A 183 -23.46 8.75 6.00
CA VAL A 183 -23.98 7.37 6.07
C VAL A 183 -25.38 7.29 5.45
N LEU A 184 -26.29 8.20 5.82
CA LEU A 184 -27.65 8.22 5.29
C LEU A 184 -27.69 8.50 3.78
N VAL A 185 -26.78 9.31 3.25
CA VAL A 185 -26.63 9.49 1.80
C VAL A 185 -26.26 8.16 1.14
N ASN A 186 -25.28 7.41 1.67
CA ASN A 186 -24.93 6.08 1.13
C ASN A 186 -26.12 5.11 1.19
N VAL A 187 -26.87 5.08 2.30
CA VAL A 187 -28.09 4.26 2.44
C VAL A 187 -29.17 4.68 1.45
N GLY A 188 -29.34 5.99 1.19
CA GLY A 188 -30.24 6.50 0.17
C GLY A 188 -29.83 6.11 -1.26
N LYS A 189 -28.52 6.07 -1.55
CA LYS A 189 -28.00 5.55 -2.84
C LYS A 189 -28.20 4.04 -2.97
N TYR A 190 -28.15 3.31 -1.86
CA TYR A 190 -28.43 1.88 -1.82
C TYR A 190 -29.92 1.57 -2.06
N ARG A 191 -30.83 2.42 -1.54
CA ARG A 191 -32.28 2.32 -1.78
C ARG A 191 -32.88 3.69 -2.11
N GLU A 192 -32.95 4.01 -3.40
CA GLU A 192 -33.35 5.33 -3.92
C GLU A 192 -34.75 5.79 -3.48
N GLU A 193 -35.69 4.88 -3.19
CA GLU A 193 -37.03 5.23 -2.68
C GLU A 193 -36.98 6.01 -1.36
N LEU A 194 -35.94 5.81 -0.54
CA LEU A 194 -35.76 6.58 0.70
C LEU A 194 -35.47 8.06 0.41
N LEU A 195 -34.84 8.38 -0.72
CA LEU A 195 -34.58 9.76 -1.17
C LEU A 195 -35.86 10.47 -1.63
N LYS A 196 -36.93 9.72 -1.95
CA LYS A 196 -38.26 10.29 -2.23
C LYS A 196 -39.06 10.52 -0.94
N GLY A 197 -38.81 9.70 0.08
CA GLY A 197 -39.47 9.75 1.40
C GLY A 197 -38.62 10.40 2.49
N PRO A 198 -38.20 9.66 3.54
CA PRO A 198 -37.61 10.21 4.76
C PRO A 198 -36.26 10.93 4.55
N LEU A 199 -35.52 10.62 3.48
CA LEU A 199 -34.24 11.25 3.15
C LEU A 199 -34.37 12.37 2.10
N ARG A 200 -35.59 12.68 1.62
CA ARG A 200 -35.83 13.77 0.67
C ARG A 200 -35.19 15.10 1.06
N PRO A 201 -35.18 15.53 2.35
CA PRO A 201 -34.51 16.76 2.74
C PRO A 201 -33.03 16.83 2.36
N LEU A 202 -32.31 15.70 2.30
CA LEU A 202 -30.87 15.68 1.97
C LEU A 202 -30.60 16.11 0.53
N LEU A 203 -31.58 15.94 -0.38
CA LEU A 203 -31.47 16.38 -1.78
C LEU A 203 -31.42 17.91 -1.91
N GLY A 204 -31.91 18.64 -0.90
CA GLY A 204 -31.93 20.10 -0.86
C GLY A 204 -30.61 20.75 -0.43
N VAL A 205 -29.59 19.95 -0.07
CA VAL A 205 -28.32 20.46 0.47
C VAL A 205 -27.24 20.51 -0.60
N GLN A 206 -26.85 21.73 -1.01
CA GLN A 206 -25.82 21.98 -2.03
C GLN A 206 -24.52 21.20 -1.79
N HIS A 207 -24.03 21.22 -0.54
CA HIS A 207 -22.74 20.65 -0.19
C HIS A 207 -22.65 19.14 -0.44
N PHE A 208 -23.76 18.40 -0.32
CA PHE A 208 -23.74 16.93 -0.44
C PHE A 208 -23.43 16.45 -1.85
N TYR A 209 -23.79 17.19 -2.88
CA TYR A 209 -23.44 16.84 -4.26
C TYR A 209 -21.93 16.88 -4.49
N TRP A 210 -21.25 17.87 -3.92
CA TRP A 210 -19.79 18.02 -4.03
C TRP A 210 -19.05 17.08 -3.09
N TRP A 211 -19.49 16.98 -1.83
CA TRP A 211 -18.86 16.11 -0.83
C TRP A 211 -18.99 14.63 -1.21
N ASP A 212 -20.15 14.19 -1.71
CA ASP A 212 -20.31 12.82 -2.17
C ASP A 212 -19.51 12.52 -3.44
N SER A 213 -19.48 13.45 -4.42
CA SER A 213 -18.65 13.26 -5.62
C SER A 213 -17.17 13.09 -5.26
N ARG A 214 -16.65 13.96 -4.38
CA ARG A 214 -15.28 13.87 -3.88
C ARG A 214 -15.01 12.55 -3.14
N ARG A 215 -15.97 12.09 -2.32
CA ARG A 215 -15.89 10.81 -1.61
C ARG A 215 -15.80 9.64 -2.60
N VAL A 216 -16.62 9.65 -3.65
CA VAL A 216 -16.64 8.61 -4.69
C VAL A 216 -15.34 8.60 -5.51
N ASP A 217 -14.85 9.77 -5.95
CA ASP A 217 -13.60 9.87 -6.71
C ASP A 217 -12.40 9.37 -5.92
N ALA A 218 -12.37 9.66 -4.62
CA ALA A 218 -11.31 9.19 -3.74
C ALA A 218 -11.37 7.68 -3.47
N SER A 219 -12.55 7.03 -3.62
CA SER A 219 -12.72 5.60 -3.36
C SER A 219 -11.83 4.68 -4.22
N ALA A 220 -11.50 5.12 -5.45
CA ALA A 220 -10.64 4.37 -6.37
C ALA A 220 -9.22 4.14 -5.83
N TYR A 221 -8.76 5.03 -4.94
CA TYR A 221 -7.40 5.02 -4.37
C TYR A 221 -7.35 4.54 -2.91
N ARG A 222 -8.50 4.19 -2.30
CA ARG A 222 -8.59 3.85 -0.86
C ARG A 222 -8.52 2.35 -0.55
N PHE A 223 -8.65 1.48 -1.54
CA PHE A 223 -8.58 0.04 -1.27
C PHE A 223 -7.12 -0.42 -1.05
N ASP A 224 -6.70 -0.54 0.21
CA ASP A 224 -5.39 -1.11 0.57
C ASP A 224 -5.37 -2.64 0.36
N ALA A 225 -5.15 -3.05 -0.89
CA ALA A 225 -5.08 -4.45 -1.29
C ALA A 225 -4.01 -5.23 -0.50
N MET A 226 -2.91 -4.58 -0.10
CA MET A 226 -1.78 -5.22 0.57
C MET A 226 -2.11 -5.54 2.03
N ALA A 227 -2.73 -4.62 2.75
CA ALA A 227 -3.19 -4.85 4.12
C ALA A 227 -4.25 -5.97 4.17
N TRP A 228 -5.21 -5.96 3.24
CA TRP A 228 -6.26 -6.98 3.19
C TRP A 228 -5.75 -8.36 2.78
N ALA A 229 -4.77 -8.45 1.87
CA ALA A 229 -4.22 -9.73 1.44
C ALA A 229 -3.61 -10.54 2.59
N ARG A 230 -3.10 -9.87 3.63
CA ARG A 230 -2.54 -10.50 4.84
C ARG A 230 -3.60 -11.14 5.74
N SER A 231 -4.88 -10.80 5.55
CA SER A 231 -6.00 -11.27 6.38
C SER A 231 -6.71 -12.52 5.82
N GLY A 232 -6.19 -13.09 4.72
CA GLY A 232 -6.76 -14.26 4.05
C GLY A 232 -7.76 -13.90 2.94
N GLU A 233 -7.96 -14.83 2.00
CA GLU A 233 -8.71 -14.61 0.76
C GLU A 233 -10.20 -14.29 1.00
N PHE A 234 -10.81 -14.96 1.98
CA PHE A 234 -12.21 -14.71 2.35
C PHE A 234 -12.43 -13.27 2.84
N ILE A 235 -11.58 -12.80 3.75
CA ILE A 235 -11.65 -11.43 4.28
C ILE A 235 -11.32 -10.41 3.18
N PHE A 236 -10.34 -10.71 2.33
CA PHE A 236 -10.00 -9.87 1.17
C PHE A 236 -11.19 -9.71 0.21
N ALA A 237 -11.87 -10.80 -0.14
CA ALA A 237 -13.03 -10.76 -1.02
C ALA A 237 -14.19 -9.99 -0.37
N MET A 238 -14.44 -10.18 0.93
CA MET A 238 -15.46 -9.46 1.67
C MET A 238 -15.17 -7.94 1.72
N ALA A 239 -13.93 -7.54 2.00
CA ALA A 239 -13.46 -6.14 1.96
C ALA A 239 -13.59 -5.54 0.56
N LYS A 240 -13.16 -6.26 -0.48
CA LYS A 240 -13.28 -5.83 -1.86
C LYS A 240 -14.73 -5.58 -2.24
N ASN A 241 -15.64 -6.49 -1.89
CA ASN A 241 -17.07 -6.37 -2.19
C ASN A 241 -17.71 -5.20 -1.45
N TRP A 242 -17.32 -4.95 -0.20
CA TRP A 242 -17.79 -3.80 0.58
C TRP A 242 -17.36 -2.46 -0.03
N VAL A 243 -16.05 -2.28 -0.25
CA VAL A 243 -15.49 -1.03 -0.79
C VAL A 243 -15.95 -0.79 -2.23
N SER A 244 -16.13 -1.88 -3.00
CA SER A 244 -16.53 -1.82 -4.41
C SER A 244 -18.03 -1.90 -4.64
N ALA A 245 -18.85 -1.79 -3.59
CA ALA A 245 -20.30 -1.91 -3.72
C ALA A 245 -20.85 -0.88 -4.74
N PRO A 246 -21.75 -1.26 -5.67
CA PRO A 246 -22.17 -0.38 -6.78
C PRO A 246 -22.66 1.00 -6.32
N TYR A 247 -23.48 1.06 -5.27
CA TYR A 247 -24.02 2.33 -4.74
C TYR A 247 -22.96 3.26 -4.13
N ARG A 248 -21.82 2.72 -3.68
CA ARG A 248 -20.68 3.50 -3.17
C ARG A 248 -19.82 4.10 -4.29
N ARG A 249 -19.94 3.58 -5.51
CA ARG A 249 -19.22 4.07 -6.70
C ARG A 249 -20.03 5.05 -7.55
N GLN A 250 -21.29 5.24 -7.23
CA GLN A 250 -22.16 6.17 -7.91
C GLN A 250 -22.31 7.44 -7.07
N PRO A 251 -22.02 8.64 -7.62
CA PRO A 251 -22.23 9.88 -6.90
C PRO A 251 -23.71 10.25 -6.91
N LEU A 252 -24.15 10.97 -5.87
CA LEU A 252 -25.51 11.50 -5.75
C LEU A 252 -25.91 12.32 -6.99
N ARG A 253 -24.97 13.09 -7.55
CA ARG A 253 -25.13 13.87 -8.79
C ARG A 253 -25.52 13.03 -10.01
N ALA A 254 -25.22 11.73 -10.03
CA ALA A 254 -25.62 10.81 -11.10
C ALA A 254 -27.00 10.14 -10.85
N ILE A 255 -27.46 10.09 -9.60
CA ILE A 255 -28.70 9.44 -9.19
C ILE A 255 -29.87 10.43 -9.22
N VAL A 256 -29.69 11.60 -8.62
CA VAL A 256 -30.77 12.59 -8.43
C VAL A 256 -31.43 13.04 -9.75
N PRO A 257 -30.69 13.28 -10.85
CA PRO A 257 -31.32 13.56 -12.15
C PRO A 257 -32.34 12.51 -12.60
N GLN A 258 -32.09 11.24 -12.32
CA GLN A 258 -33.00 10.16 -12.69
C GLN A 258 -34.28 10.21 -11.83
N ILE A 259 -34.13 10.54 -10.55
CA ILE A 259 -35.24 10.68 -9.60
C ILE A 259 -36.13 11.88 -9.96
N ILE A 260 -35.56 13.07 -10.16
CA ILE A 260 -36.34 14.31 -10.39
C ILE A 260 -37.11 14.30 -11.71
N VAL A 261 -36.64 13.52 -12.70
CA VAL A 261 -37.32 13.39 -13.98
C VAL A 261 -38.42 12.31 -13.91
N ALA A 262 -38.20 11.25 -13.13
CA ALA A 262 -39.20 10.21 -12.91
C ALA A 262 -40.33 10.63 -11.95
N ASP A 263 -40.03 11.48 -10.96
CA ASP A 263 -40.94 11.94 -9.93
C ASP A 263 -40.98 13.48 -9.89
N ARG A 264 -42.08 14.04 -10.41
CA ARG A 264 -42.26 15.48 -10.51
C ARG A 264 -42.36 16.18 -9.15
N GLU A 265 -42.90 15.53 -8.12
CA GLU A 265 -43.00 16.13 -6.79
C GLU A 265 -41.61 16.32 -6.16
N VAL A 266 -40.74 15.32 -6.34
CA VAL A 266 -39.34 15.42 -5.92
C VAL A 266 -38.60 16.43 -6.79
N GLY A 267 -38.85 16.47 -8.09
CA GLY A 267 -38.28 17.45 -9.00
C GLY A 267 -38.64 18.90 -8.68
N ASP A 268 -39.91 19.17 -8.33
CA ASP A 268 -40.36 20.49 -7.88
C ASP A 268 -39.75 20.86 -6.52
N PHE A 269 -39.61 19.90 -5.61
CA PHE A 269 -38.92 20.11 -4.33
C PHE A 269 -37.45 20.50 -4.52
N VAL A 270 -36.69 19.75 -5.33
CA VAL A 270 -35.27 20.03 -5.58
C VAL A 270 -35.11 21.38 -6.27
N ALA A 271 -35.95 21.70 -7.27
CA ALA A 271 -35.94 23.00 -7.93
C ALA A 271 -36.24 24.17 -6.96
N ALA A 272 -37.15 23.98 -6.01
CA ALA A 272 -37.43 24.97 -4.98
C ALA A 272 -36.24 25.17 -4.01
N MET A 273 -35.52 24.09 -3.68
CA MET A 273 -34.33 24.16 -2.82
C MET A 273 -33.15 24.81 -3.54
N THR A 274 -32.87 24.44 -4.79
CA THR A 274 -31.75 25.00 -5.57
C THR A 274 -31.91 26.50 -5.80
N SER A 275 -33.15 27.00 -5.90
CA SER A 275 -33.43 28.44 -6.01
C SER A 275 -33.03 29.26 -4.79
N GLN A 276 -32.86 28.63 -3.63
CA GLN A 276 -32.46 29.27 -2.37
C GLN A 276 -30.94 29.23 -2.14
N TRP A 277 -30.20 28.49 -2.97
CA TRP A 277 -28.76 28.35 -2.80
C TRP A 277 -28.02 29.64 -3.19
N VAL A 278 -26.97 29.95 -2.44
CA VAL A 278 -26.16 31.15 -2.66
C VAL A 278 -25.04 30.82 -3.64
N SER A 279 -24.95 31.56 -4.74
CA SER A 279 -23.86 31.40 -5.70
C SER A 279 -22.51 31.75 -5.05
N PRO A 280 -21.47 30.93 -5.26
CA PRO A 280 -20.10 31.24 -4.88
C PRO A 280 -19.58 32.54 -5.52
N LYS A 281 -18.52 33.12 -4.92
CA LYS A 281 -17.92 34.38 -5.39
C LYS A 281 -16.93 34.20 -6.54
N SER A 282 -16.20 33.08 -6.56
CA SER A 282 -15.19 32.85 -7.61
C SER A 282 -15.87 32.50 -8.94
N GLU A 283 -15.30 32.97 -10.05
CA GLU A 283 -15.86 32.75 -11.40
C GLU A 283 -16.04 31.25 -11.71
N LYS A 284 -15.05 30.43 -11.35
CA LYS A 284 -15.07 28.98 -11.55
C LYS A 284 -16.15 28.31 -10.70
N GLU A 285 -16.17 28.55 -9.40
CA GLU A 285 -17.15 27.90 -8.51
C GLU A 285 -18.57 28.38 -8.84
N ALA A 286 -18.75 29.63 -9.27
CA ALA A 286 -20.04 30.13 -9.73
C ALA A 286 -20.53 29.43 -11.01
N LEU A 287 -19.62 29.13 -11.95
CA LEU A 287 -19.95 28.37 -13.15
C LEU A 287 -20.29 26.91 -12.84
N GLU A 288 -19.47 26.25 -12.01
CA GLU A 288 -19.72 24.88 -11.52
C GLU A 288 -21.05 24.80 -10.75
N PHE A 289 -21.34 25.81 -9.93
CA PHE A 289 -22.62 25.97 -9.23
C PHE A 289 -23.79 26.07 -10.19
N ARG A 290 -23.73 26.96 -11.19
CA ARG A 290 -24.79 27.11 -12.21
C ARG A 290 -25.01 25.82 -13.00
N ALA A 291 -23.93 25.13 -13.37
CA ALA A 291 -24.00 23.84 -14.06
C ALA A 291 -24.72 22.79 -13.20
N LEU A 292 -24.35 22.66 -11.92
CA LEU A 292 -25.01 21.76 -10.99
C LEU A 292 -26.50 22.09 -10.83
N VAL A 293 -26.85 23.36 -10.65
CA VAL A 293 -28.27 23.78 -10.53
C VAL A 293 -29.06 23.42 -11.78
N ALA A 294 -28.46 23.57 -12.98
CA ALA A 294 -29.11 23.19 -14.23
C ALA A 294 -29.34 21.68 -14.35
N GLU A 295 -28.39 20.85 -13.91
CA GLU A 295 -28.55 19.38 -13.87
C GLU A 295 -29.59 18.92 -12.85
N LEU A 296 -29.83 19.69 -11.80
CA LEU A 296 -30.83 19.39 -10.77
C LEU A 296 -32.22 19.99 -11.09
N ASP A 297 -32.40 20.55 -12.27
CA ASP A 297 -33.67 21.08 -12.74
C ASP A 297 -34.28 20.16 -13.79
N HIS A 298 -35.37 19.48 -13.41
CA HIS A 298 -36.07 18.53 -14.28
C HIS A 298 -36.57 19.17 -15.59
N ARG A 299 -36.72 20.49 -15.66
CA ARG A 299 -37.15 21.23 -16.86
C ARG A 299 -36.09 21.27 -17.97
N ASN A 300 -34.82 20.98 -17.64
CA ASN A 300 -33.72 20.91 -18.60
C ASN A 300 -33.55 19.51 -19.24
N TYR A 301 -34.48 18.60 -18.97
CA TYR A 301 -34.52 17.26 -19.52
C TYR A 301 -35.65 17.12 -20.52
N SER A 302 -35.38 16.43 -21.63
CA SER A 302 -36.38 16.13 -22.66
C SER A 302 -36.42 14.64 -22.95
N SER A 303 -37.60 14.13 -23.32
CA SER A 303 -37.77 12.73 -23.72
C SER A 303 -37.15 12.50 -25.10
N ALA A 304 -36.14 11.64 -25.18
CA ALA A 304 -35.57 11.13 -26.43
C ALA A 304 -35.69 9.59 -26.46
N PHE A 305 -35.76 9.00 -27.66
CA PHE A 305 -35.62 7.56 -27.79
C PHE A 305 -34.15 7.22 -28.01
N ASP A 306 -33.58 6.34 -27.20
CA ASP A 306 -32.24 5.84 -27.44
C ASP A 306 -32.23 5.07 -28.77
N PRO A 307 -31.45 5.54 -29.78
CA PRO A 307 -31.43 4.93 -31.10
C PRO A 307 -30.91 3.48 -31.10
N THR A 308 -30.27 3.03 -30.02
CA THR A 308 -29.67 1.69 -29.89
C THR A 308 -30.60 0.70 -29.18
N SER A 309 -31.28 1.14 -28.11
CA SER A 309 -32.12 0.28 -27.28
C SER A 309 -33.62 0.42 -27.51
N GLY A 310 -34.06 1.46 -28.25
CA GLY A 310 -35.48 1.76 -28.49
C GLY A 310 -36.24 2.19 -27.23
N LYS A 311 -35.55 2.33 -26.08
CA LYS A 311 -36.14 2.78 -24.82
C LYS A 311 -36.19 4.29 -24.76
N GLN A 312 -37.27 4.80 -24.17
CA GLN A 312 -37.40 6.22 -23.84
C GLN A 312 -36.36 6.56 -22.76
N ALA A 313 -35.45 7.49 -23.08
CA ALA A 313 -34.39 7.98 -22.21
C ALA A 313 -34.49 9.51 -22.12
N PHE A 314 -34.15 10.06 -20.96
CA PHE A 314 -34.17 11.50 -20.78
C PHE A 314 -32.82 12.09 -21.14
N GLN A 315 -32.81 13.03 -22.08
CA GLN A 315 -31.61 13.72 -22.52
C GLN A 315 -31.52 15.09 -21.84
N PHE A 316 -30.41 15.32 -21.14
CA PHE A 316 -30.08 16.61 -20.54
C PHE A 316 -29.52 17.58 -21.58
N ALA A 317 -29.96 18.83 -21.54
CA ALA A 317 -29.37 19.92 -22.32
C ALA A 317 -29.11 21.13 -21.43
N TYR A 318 -27.88 21.65 -21.45
CA TYR A 318 -27.56 22.89 -20.74
C TYR A 318 -28.36 24.06 -21.33
N PRO A 319 -28.90 24.96 -20.49
CA PRO A 319 -29.42 26.25 -20.94
C PRO A 319 -28.37 27.00 -21.77
N PRO A 320 -28.76 27.72 -22.85
CA PRO A 320 -27.81 28.36 -23.77
C PRO A 320 -26.80 29.27 -23.08
N GLU A 321 -27.22 30.03 -22.07
CA GLU A 321 -26.35 30.93 -21.31
C GLU A 321 -25.25 30.19 -20.54
N ILE A 322 -25.56 29.01 -19.99
CA ILE A 322 -24.59 28.19 -19.24
C ILE A 322 -23.66 27.50 -20.23
N ALA A 323 -24.19 26.95 -21.34
CA ALA A 323 -23.38 26.34 -22.39
C ALA A 323 -22.36 27.34 -22.96
N SER A 324 -22.77 28.58 -23.24
CA SER A 324 -21.87 29.64 -23.69
C SER A 324 -20.84 30.04 -22.63
N ALA A 325 -21.23 30.09 -21.35
CA ALA A 325 -20.30 30.39 -20.26
C ALA A 325 -19.26 29.28 -20.05
N ILE A 326 -19.66 28.00 -20.15
CA ILE A 326 -18.74 26.85 -20.13
C ILE A 326 -17.77 26.94 -21.31
N ALA A 327 -18.25 27.19 -22.53
CA ALA A 327 -17.41 27.33 -23.71
C ALA A 327 -16.42 28.50 -23.56
N ALA A 328 -16.88 29.66 -23.06
CA ALA A 328 -16.03 30.82 -22.82
C ALA A 328 -14.96 30.56 -21.74
N PHE A 329 -15.33 29.88 -20.65
CA PHE A 329 -14.40 29.50 -19.59
C PHE A 329 -13.36 28.49 -20.09
N GLN A 330 -13.79 27.46 -20.82
CA GLN A 330 -12.89 26.50 -21.46
C GLN A 330 -11.95 27.19 -22.46
N GLN A 331 -12.44 28.16 -23.23
CA GLN A 331 -11.62 28.93 -24.15
C GLN A 331 -10.60 29.81 -23.41
N LYS A 332 -11.02 30.49 -22.32
CA LYS A 332 -10.18 31.33 -21.46
C LYS A 332 -9.06 30.53 -20.78
N HIS A 333 -9.37 29.34 -20.27
CA HIS A 333 -8.41 28.46 -19.58
C HIS A 333 -7.81 27.38 -20.50
N SER A 334 -8.04 27.45 -21.82
CA SER A 334 -7.62 26.43 -22.78
C SER A 334 -6.12 26.15 -22.73
N LEU A 335 -5.31 27.21 -22.60
CA LEU A 335 -3.85 27.08 -22.49
C LEU A 335 -3.43 26.41 -21.19
N ALA A 336 -4.08 26.69 -20.05
CA ALA A 336 -3.78 26.06 -18.77
C ALA A 336 -4.15 24.56 -18.79
N ILE A 337 -5.32 24.21 -19.36
CA ILE A 337 -5.73 22.80 -19.52
C ILE A 337 -4.74 22.07 -20.44
N GLN A 338 -4.35 22.68 -21.56
CA GLN A 338 -3.32 22.12 -22.45
C GLN A 338 -2.00 21.93 -21.72
N ALA A 339 -1.55 22.92 -20.94
CA ALA A 339 -0.32 22.84 -20.15
C ALA A 339 -0.34 21.68 -19.14
N LEU A 340 -1.47 21.46 -18.45
CA LEU A 340 -1.60 20.37 -17.47
C LEU A 340 -1.64 18.98 -18.14
N ALA A 341 -2.29 18.86 -19.29
CA ALA A 341 -2.43 17.58 -20.00
C ALA A 341 -1.18 17.21 -20.82
N PHE A 342 -0.43 18.20 -21.29
CA PHE A 342 0.65 18.01 -22.27
C PHE A 342 1.82 17.12 -21.78
N PRO A 343 2.30 17.19 -20.52
CA PRO A 343 3.34 16.30 -20.03
C PRO A 343 3.03 14.81 -20.24
N GLN A 344 1.78 14.39 -19.99
CA GLN A 344 1.37 13.01 -20.22
C GLN A 344 1.38 12.66 -21.71
N GLN A 345 0.87 13.54 -22.58
CA GLN A 345 0.93 13.35 -24.04
C GLN A 345 2.36 13.22 -24.54
N CYS A 346 3.28 14.01 -23.98
CA CYS A 346 4.70 13.95 -24.29
C CYS A 346 5.30 12.60 -23.86
N ARG A 347 5.02 12.09 -22.66
CA ARG A 347 5.45 10.75 -22.21
C ARG A 347 4.97 9.66 -23.18
N ASP A 348 3.70 9.68 -23.56
CA ASP A 348 3.11 8.68 -24.45
C ASP A 348 3.72 8.73 -25.86
N ALA A 349 4.07 9.92 -26.36
CA ALA A 349 4.75 10.07 -27.65
C ALA A 349 6.23 9.66 -27.59
N LEU A 350 6.94 10.02 -26.53
CA LEU A 350 8.34 9.63 -26.33
C LEU A 350 8.47 8.11 -26.19
N ALA A 351 7.54 7.46 -25.48
CA ALA A 351 7.48 6.02 -25.32
C ALA A 351 7.19 5.26 -26.62
N ARG A 352 6.31 5.79 -27.50
CA ARG A 352 6.01 5.18 -28.81
C ARG A 352 7.17 5.29 -29.81
N GLY A 353 7.95 6.38 -29.73
CA GLY A 353 9.10 6.60 -30.62
C GLY A 353 8.74 7.17 -32.00
N ASP A 354 7.48 7.52 -32.24
CA ASP A 354 7.00 8.04 -33.53
C ASP A 354 7.48 9.47 -33.81
N THR A 355 7.86 9.77 -35.07
CA THR A 355 8.18 11.13 -35.49
C THR A 355 6.94 12.00 -35.58
N LEU A 356 7.09 13.30 -35.26
CA LEU A 356 6.01 14.26 -35.36
C LEU A 356 5.77 14.64 -36.83
N THR A 357 4.49 14.72 -37.21
CA THR A 357 4.11 15.37 -38.47
C THR A 357 4.43 16.87 -38.42
N SER A 358 4.60 17.52 -39.58
CA SER A 358 4.85 18.96 -39.63
C SER A 358 3.75 19.78 -38.94
N GLN A 359 2.49 19.34 -39.04
CA GLN A 359 1.36 19.99 -38.37
C GLN A 359 1.44 19.86 -36.84
N SER A 360 1.77 18.66 -36.35
CA SER A 360 1.96 18.43 -34.90
C SER A 360 3.16 19.20 -34.36
N ALA A 361 4.26 19.26 -35.11
CA ALA A 361 5.46 20.02 -34.72
C ALA A 361 5.17 21.53 -34.62
N GLU A 362 4.44 22.09 -35.59
CA GLU A 362 4.00 23.50 -35.56
C GLU A 362 3.14 23.81 -34.34
N TRP A 363 2.22 22.90 -34.00
CA TRP A 363 1.36 23.04 -32.82
C TRP A 363 2.17 23.00 -31.51
N VAL A 364 3.11 22.05 -31.36
CA VAL A 364 3.97 21.97 -30.17
C VAL A 364 4.87 23.20 -30.07
N ALA A 365 5.41 23.71 -31.19
CA ALA A 365 6.20 24.94 -31.22
C ALA A 365 5.38 26.17 -30.78
N SER A 366 4.12 26.24 -31.22
CA SER A 366 3.18 27.29 -30.80
C SER A 366 2.87 27.20 -29.31
N LEU A 367 2.63 25.99 -28.78
CA LEU A 367 2.41 25.76 -27.36
C LEU A 367 3.64 26.16 -26.53
N MET A 368 4.84 25.73 -26.93
CA MET A 368 6.10 26.12 -26.28
C MET A 368 6.28 27.64 -26.25
N ALA A 369 5.96 28.33 -27.35
CA ALA A 369 6.05 29.78 -27.43
C ALA A 369 5.04 30.48 -26.51
N ALA A 370 3.81 29.95 -26.43
CA ALA A 370 2.76 30.48 -25.56
C ALA A 370 3.09 30.29 -24.07
N LEU A 371 3.61 29.12 -23.68
CA LEU A 371 3.98 28.82 -22.30
C LEU A 371 5.17 29.66 -21.80
N ALA A 372 6.05 30.07 -22.70
CA ALA A 372 7.22 30.90 -22.39
C ALA A 372 6.99 32.39 -22.73
N SER A 373 5.73 32.83 -22.85
CA SER A 373 5.37 34.24 -22.98
C SER A 373 5.05 34.84 -21.61
N ASP A 374 5.20 36.16 -21.45
CA ASP A 374 4.84 36.89 -20.22
C ASP A 374 3.32 36.98 -19.99
N LYS A 375 2.51 36.21 -20.74
CA LYS A 375 1.07 36.17 -20.55
C LYS A 375 0.78 35.46 -19.24
N GLU A 376 -0.08 36.08 -18.43
CA GLU A 376 -0.58 35.47 -17.20
C GLU A 376 -1.36 34.19 -17.55
N ILE A 377 -0.82 33.04 -17.12
CA ILE A 377 -1.49 31.75 -17.18
C ILE A 377 -1.93 31.45 -15.75
N ASP A 378 -3.16 30.97 -15.58
CA ASP A 378 -3.75 30.58 -14.29
C ASP A 378 -3.14 29.28 -13.75
N LEU A 379 -1.81 29.27 -13.58
CA LEU A 379 -0.98 28.19 -13.06
C LEU A 379 0.27 28.79 -12.40
N ASP A 380 0.67 28.23 -11.27
CA ASP A 380 1.93 28.59 -10.61
C ASP A 380 3.13 28.28 -11.52
N GLU A 381 4.19 29.09 -11.42
CA GLU A 381 5.39 28.96 -12.26
C GLU A 381 6.02 27.56 -12.17
N ASP A 382 5.98 26.92 -10.99
CA ASP A 382 6.47 25.56 -10.80
C ASP A 382 5.66 24.51 -11.58
N MET A 383 4.35 24.73 -11.79
CA MET A 383 3.51 23.86 -12.63
C MET A 383 3.78 24.05 -14.12
N LEU A 384 4.28 25.24 -14.52
CA LEU A 384 4.60 25.56 -15.92
C LEU A 384 5.97 25.03 -16.35
N ARG A 385 6.88 24.72 -15.41
CA ARG A 385 8.20 24.14 -15.72
C ARG A 385 8.09 22.84 -16.53
N ALA A 386 7.25 21.90 -16.08
CA ALA A 386 7.11 20.58 -16.72
C ALA A 386 6.63 20.66 -18.18
N PRO A 387 5.51 21.33 -18.51
CA PRO A 387 5.05 21.43 -19.89
C PRO A 387 6.02 22.20 -20.80
N ARG A 388 6.73 23.22 -20.29
CA ARG A 388 7.76 23.94 -21.08
C ARG A 388 8.90 23.02 -21.49
N VAL A 389 9.46 22.27 -20.53
CA VAL A 389 10.58 21.35 -20.79
C VAL A 389 10.11 20.15 -21.62
N ALA A 390 8.89 19.65 -21.38
CA ALA A 390 8.28 18.60 -22.20
C ALA A 390 8.15 19.01 -23.67
N ALA A 391 7.70 20.24 -23.96
CA ALA A 391 7.50 20.70 -25.32
C ALA A 391 8.83 20.84 -26.06
N ALA A 392 9.84 21.39 -25.37
CA ALA A 392 11.20 21.48 -25.88
C ALA A 392 11.79 20.09 -26.19
N ALA A 393 11.68 19.14 -25.25
CA ALA A 393 12.18 17.78 -25.43
C ALA A 393 11.48 17.04 -26.59
N MET A 394 10.15 17.17 -26.69
CA MET A 394 9.37 16.53 -27.76
C MET A 394 9.79 17.02 -29.15
N LEU A 395 9.96 18.32 -29.33
CA LEU A 395 10.43 18.90 -30.60
C LEU A 395 11.82 18.37 -30.95
N LEU A 396 12.77 18.47 -30.02
CA LEU A 396 14.16 18.08 -30.30
C LEU A 396 14.34 16.58 -30.55
N LEU A 397 13.50 15.72 -29.97
CA LEU A 397 13.62 14.26 -30.08
C LEU A 397 12.74 13.63 -31.17
N ARG A 398 11.70 14.33 -31.63
CA ARG A 398 10.70 13.75 -32.55
C ARG A 398 10.41 14.59 -33.80
N ALA A 399 10.91 15.82 -33.90
CA ALA A 399 10.65 16.73 -35.04
C ALA A 399 11.92 17.14 -35.81
N HIS A 400 12.91 16.24 -35.97
CA HIS A 400 14.21 16.56 -36.59
C HIS A 400 14.10 17.22 -37.98
N ASP A 401 13.28 16.66 -38.88
CA ASP A 401 13.15 17.15 -40.26
C ASP A 401 12.50 18.54 -40.32
N TRP A 402 11.48 18.77 -39.48
CA TRP A 402 10.81 20.07 -39.38
C TRP A 402 11.71 21.12 -38.72
N LEU A 403 12.50 20.74 -37.72
CA LEU A 403 13.46 21.63 -37.05
C LEU A 403 14.63 22.02 -37.95
N ALA A 404 14.98 21.21 -38.96
CA ALA A 404 15.99 21.59 -39.95
C ALA A 404 15.59 22.85 -40.74
N GLN A 405 14.28 23.09 -40.89
CA GLN A 405 13.71 24.26 -41.56
C GLN A 405 13.38 25.40 -40.58
N ASN A 406 13.38 25.13 -39.27
CA ASN A 406 12.95 26.05 -38.20
C ASN A 406 14.06 26.25 -37.14
N ALA A 407 15.20 26.80 -37.56
CA ALA A 407 16.39 26.94 -36.72
C ALA A 407 16.18 27.77 -35.43
N ALA A 408 15.36 28.83 -35.49
CA ALA A 408 15.05 29.66 -34.32
C ALA A 408 14.29 28.87 -33.23
N VAL A 409 13.34 28.02 -33.64
CA VAL A 409 12.59 27.15 -32.73
C VAL A 409 13.53 26.10 -32.10
N ARG A 410 14.45 25.55 -32.89
CA ARG A 410 15.49 24.62 -32.39
C ARG A 410 16.35 25.27 -31.31
N GLN A 411 16.85 26.48 -31.55
CA GLN A 411 17.68 27.20 -30.59
C GLN A 411 16.92 27.50 -29.29
N ARG A 412 15.64 27.90 -29.39
CA ARG A 412 14.79 28.15 -28.22
C ARG A 412 14.55 26.87 -27.41
N ALA A 413 14.16 25.77 -28.06
CA ALA A 413 13.95 24.49 -27.38
C ALA A 413 15.23 24.04 -26.65
N GLN A 414 16.39 24.18 -27.29
CA GLN A 414 17.66 23.85 -26.65
C GLN A 414 17.95 24.74 -25.43
N SER A 415 17.71 26.05 -25.53
CA SER A 415 17.92 26.97 -24.39
C SER A 415 17.05 26.65 -23.18
N ILE A 416 15.81 26.18 -23.39
CA ILE A 416 14.90 25.77 -22.31
C ILE A 416 15.44 24.56 -21.55
N LEU A 417 15.96 23.55 -22.28
CA LEU A 417 16.53 22.36 -21.67
C LEU A 417 17.87 22.65 -20.97
N ASP A 418 18.73 23.44 -21.61
CA ASP A 418 20.02 23.84 -21.03
C ASP A 418 19.80 24.66 -19.74
N ALA A 419 18.80 25.56 -19.73
CA ALA A 419 18.42 26.31 -18.53
C ALA A 419 17.87 25.40 -17.42
N ALA A 420 17.00 24.43 -17.75
CA ALA A 420 16.47 23.49 -16.76
C ALA A 420 17.57 22.64 -16.10
N ILE A 421 18.59 22.22 -16.87
CA ILE A 421 19.74 21.46 -16.34
C ILE A 421 20.69 22.37 -15.55
N ALA A 422 20.85 23.63 -15.97
CA ALA A 422 21.69 24.60 -15.27
C ALA A 422 21.10 25.03 -13.91
N ASP A 423 19.76 25.09 -13.79
CA ASP A 423 19.02 25.43 -12.56
C ASP A 423 19.11 24.34 -11.47
N ILE A 424 19.65 23.17 -11.79
CA ILE A 424 19.90 22.10 -10.80
C ILE A 424 20.91 22.60 -9.77
N ALA A 425 20.41 23.01 -8.61
CA ALA A 425 21.20 23.57 -7.52
C ALA A 425 22.33 22.64 -7.04
N ASP A 426 23.37 23.23 -6.47
CA ASP A 426 24.42 22.53 -5.72
C ASP A 426 23.90 22.11 -4.32
N MET A 427 22.80 21.33 -4.28
CA MET A 427 22.17 20.51 -3.20
C MET A 427 22.22 20.92 -1.71
N SER A 428 22.90 21.99 -1.29
CA SER A 428 23.10 22.35 0.11
C SER A 428 21.89 23.00 0.78
N GLU A 429 20.79 23.16 0.04
CA GLU A 429 19.51 23.74 0.49
C GLU A 429 18.34 22.73 0.40
N VAL A 430 18.59 21.46 0.07
CA VAL A 430 17.56 20.48 -0.34
C VAL A 430 17.08 19.58 0.82
N HIS A 431 17.54 19.79 2.06
CA HIS A 431 17.07 19.03 3.23
C HIS A 431 15.64 19.36 3.69
N SER A 432 14.92 20.21 2.96
CA SER A 432 13.46 20.24 3.09
C SER A 432 12.87 19.12 2.22
N PRO A 433 12.08 18.18 2.78
CA PRO A 433 11.30 17.26 1.98
C PRO A 433 10.41 18.10 1.06
N ARG A 434 10.81 18.24 -0.21
CA ARG A 434 9.97 18.87 -1.21
C ARG A 434 8.86 17.87 -1.50
N ILE A 435 7.77 17.96 -0.74
CA ILE A 435 6.46 17.52 -1.20
C ILE A 435 6.09 18.47 -2.35
N SER A 436 6.78 18.33 -3.49
CA SER A 436 6.45 19.07 -4.69
C SER A 436 5.19 18.44 -5.24
N ARG A 437 4.07 19.18 -5.18
CA ARG A 437 2.84 18.82 -5.90
C ARG A 437 3.02 18.95 -7.43
N ALA A 438 4.08 19.63 -7.89
CA ALA A 438 4.34 19.85 -9.31
C ALA A 438 4.99 18.61 -9.98
N PRO A 439 4.62 18.28 -11.23
CA PRO A 439 5.23 17.19 -11.99
C PRO A 439 6.74 17.41 -12.19
N SER A 440 7.50 16.32 -12.31
CA SER A 440 8.91 16.41 -12.70
C SER A 440 9.04 17.07 -14.08
N HIS A 441 9.83 18.14 -14.16
CA HIS A 441 10.24 18.71 -15.44
C HIS A 441 11.57 18.13 -15.93
N LEU A 442 12.40 17.63 -15.01
CA LEU A 442 13.72 17.09 -15.32
C LEU A 442 13.65 15.72 -16.00
N GLU A 443 12.55 14.97 -15.87
CA GLU A 443 12.33 13.73 -16.63
C GLU A 443 12.43 13.94 -18.15
N PHE A 444 11.88 15.05 -18.66
CA PHE A 444 11.92 15.38 -20.09
C PHE A 444 13.33 15.81 -20.52
N ALA A 445 14.06 16.52 -19.66
CA ALA A 445 15.46 16.84 -19.89
C ALA A 445 16.35 15.58 -19.93
N ALA A 446 16.03 14.57 -19.11
CA ALA A 446 16.74 13.29 -19.11
C ALA A 446 16.61 12.53 -20.43
N TYR A 447 15.41 12.46 -21.04
CA TYR A 447 15.23 11.86 -22.36
C TYR A 447 16.16 12.50 -23.40
N TYR A 448 16.23 13.83 -23.41
CA TYR A 448 17.08 14.56 -24.35
C TYR A 448 18.58 14.34 -24.09
N ALA A 449 19.00 14.41 -22.82
CA ALA A 449 20.40 14.24 -22.44
C ALA A 449 20.93 12.84 -22.77
N VAL A 450 20.12 11.79 -22.57
CA VAL A 450 20.52 10.41 -22.93
C VAL A 450 20.67 10.26 -24.43
N GLU A 451 19.75 10.80 -25.24
CA GLU A 451 19.86 10.70 -26.70
C GLU A 451 21.09 11.42 -27.24
N ARG A 452 21.37 12.63 -26.75
CA ARG A 452 22.59 13.38 -27.09
C ARG A 452 23.86 12.65 -26.70
N TRP A 453 23.89 12.05 -25.51
CA TRP A 453 25.03 11.27 -25.05
C TRP A 453 25.24 9.99 -25.87
N ARG A 454 24.15 9.38 -26.35
CA ARG A 454 24.20 8.21 -27.24
C ARG A 454 24.81 8.57 -28.59
N THR A 455 24.47 9.73 -29.16
CA THR A 455 24.94 10.16 -30.49
C THR A 455 26.33 10.79 -30.45
N GLU A 456 26.59 11.66 -29.45
CA GLU A 456 27.80 12.49 -29.35
C GLU A 456 28.42 12.36 -27.94
N PRO A 457 29.07 11.24 -27.63
CA PRO A 457 29.67 11.04 -26.33
C PRO A 457 30.88 11.96 -26.13
N GLY A 458 30.94 12.64 -24.99
CA GLY A 458 32.03 13.56 -24.68
C GLY A 458 31.76 14.37 -23.44
N LYS A 459 32.76 15.14 -22.98
CA LYS A 459 32.68 15.94 -21.76
C LYS A 459 31.47 16.89 -21.74
N GLU A 460 31.12 17.44 -22.90
CA GLU A 460 30.00 18.37 -23.06
C GLU A 460 28.63 17.72 -22.76
N ASN A 461 28.48 16.40 -23.02
CA ASN A 461 27.25 15.66 -22.75
C ASN A 461 27.33 14.81 -21.46
N ASP A 462 28.55 14.50 -20.97
CA ASP A 462 28.76 13.78 -19.71
C ASP A 462 28.31 14.61 -18.49
N GLU A 463 28.63 15.92 -18.45
CA GLU A 463 28.31 16.77 -17.30
C GLU A 463 26.79 17.01 -17.13
N PRO A 464 26.01 17.37 -18.16
CA PRO A 464 24.55 17.48 -18.06
C PRO A 464 23.87 16.21 -17.55
N LEU A 465 24.31 15.04 -18.03
CA LEU A 465 23.82 13.74 -17.56
C LEU A 465 24.09 13.54 -16.07
N LEU A 466 25.30 13.84 -15.61
CA LEU A 466 25.65 13.67 -14.20
C LEU A 466 24.97 14.70 -13.30
N ARG A 467 24.64 15.89 -13.80
CA ARG A 467 23.78 16.84 -13.09
C ARG A 467 22.37 16.30 -12.91
N LEU A 468 21.77 15.74 -13.96
CA LEU A 468 20.44 15.12 -13.91
C LEU A 468 20.42 13.90 -12.97
N LEU A 469 21.44 13.04 -13.03
CA LEU A 469 21.60 11.89 -12.13
C LEU A 469 21.69 12.32 -10.65
N THR A 470 22.25 13.50 -10.39
CA THR A 470 22.48 14.03 -9.03
C THR A 470 21.54 15.18 -8.67
N SER A 471 20.38 15.25 -9.32
CA SER A 471 19.39 16.32 -9.15
C SER A 471 18.47 16.13 -7.93
N GLY A 472 18.32 14.89 -7.45
CA GLY A 472 17.32 14.53 -6.45
C GLY A 472 15.92 14.30 -7.04
N ASP A 473 15.75 14.38 -8.36
CA ASP A 473 14.49 14.07 -9.05
C ASP A 473 14.48 12.59 -9.48
N GLU A 474 13.67 11.78 -8.80
CA GLU A 474 13.55 10.34 -9.05
C GLU A 474 13.10 10.01 -10.48
N ALA A 475 12.14 10.76 -11.02
CA ALA A 475 11.63 10.54 -12.37
C ALA A 475 12.72 10.77 -13.43
N ALA A 476 13.53 11.82 -13.24
CA ALA A 476 14.68 12.08 -14.10
C ALA A 476 15.74 10.96 -14.03
N VAL A 477 16.06 10.46 -12.83
CA VAL A 477 16.99 9.35 -12.64
C VAL A 477 16.48 8.08 -13.31
N LEU A 478 15.18 7.77 -13.13
CA LEU A 478 14.56 6.58 -13.71
C LEU A 478 14.58 6.63 -15.24
N VAL A 479 14.18 7.75 -15.85
CA VAL A 479 14.24 7.95 -17.30
C VAL A 479 15.67 7.81 -17.81
N LEU A 480 16.62 8.50 -17.17
CA LEU A 480 18.03 8.49 -17.56
C LEU A 480 18.57 7.06 -17.62
N VAL A 481 18.36 6.30 -16.55
CA VAL A 481 18.86 4.94 -16.40
C VAL A 481 18.13 3.97 -17.31
N TRP A 482 16.81 4.08 -17.46
CA TRP A 482 16.03 3.17 -18.30
C TRP A 482 16.34 3.38 -19.79
N SER A 483 16.35 4.62 -20.27
CA SER A 483 16.74 4.93 -21.65
C SER A 483 18.19 4.52 -21.94
N SER A 484 19.09 4.67 -20.97
CA SER A 484 20.47 4.18 -21.07
C SER A 484 20.52 2.65 -21.10
N TYR A 485 19.72 1.97 -20.27
CA TYR A 485 19.62 0.50 -20.27
C TYR A 485 19.11 -0.02 -21.61
N GLN A 486 18.07 0.57 -22.20
CA GLN A 486 17.58 0.16 -23.53
C GLN A 486 18.67 0.25 -24.61
N ASN A 487 19.63 1.16 -24.45
CA ASN A 487 20.74 1.40 -25.37
C ASN A 487 22.09 0.85 -24.86
N HIS A 488 22.11 0.02 -23.81
CA HIS A 488 23.34 -0.36 -23.11
C HIS A 488 24.35 -1.08 -24.02
N LYS A 489 23.88 -1.83 -25.03
CA LYS A 489 24.74 -2.50 -26.02
C LYS A 489 25.53 -1.52 -26.87
N VAL A 490 24.93 -0.38 -27.22
CA VAL A 490 25.58 0.71 -27.97
C VAL A 490 26.52 1.48 -27.06
N LEU A 491 26.12 1.71 -25.81
CA LEU A 491 26.91 2.45 -24.82
C LEU A 491 28.12 1.67 -24.31
N GLY A 492 28.08 0.33 -24.31
CA GLY A 492 29.18 -0.54 -23.94
C GLY A 492 29.73 -0.24 -22.54
N GLN A 493 31.01 0.10 -22.43
CA GLN A 493 31.65 0.41 -21.14
C GLN A 493 31.09 1.67 -20.46
N ARG A 494 30.52 2.61 -21.23
CA ARG A 494 29.98 3.85 -20.68
C ARG A 494 28.74 3.62 -19.82
N TRP A 495 27.97 2.59 -20.15
CA TRP A 495 26.85 2.13 -19.31
C TRP A 495 27.32 1.72 -17.91
N TRP A 496 28.33 0.86 -17.83
CA TRP A 496 28.92 0.45 -16.55
C TRP A 496 29.54 1.63 -15.80
N ARG A 497 30.11 2.59 -16.52
CA ARG A 497 30.67 3.80 -15.93
C ARG A 497 29.60 4.69 -15.31
N LEU A 498 28.45 4.86 -15.97
CA LEU A 498 27.30 5.59 -15.45
C LEU A 498 26.80 4.95 -14.14
N LEU A 499 26.60 3.63 -14.12
CA LEU A 499 26.15 2.90 -12.93
C LEU A 499 27.16 3.00 -11.77
N TYR A 500 28.46 2.96 -12.07
CA TYR A 500 29.49 3.16 -11.05
C TYR A 500 29.41 4.55 -10.41
N LEU A 501 29.18 5.60 -11.21
CA LEU A 501 29.01 6.95 -10.69
C LEU A 501 27.68 7.12 -9.92
N ALA A 502 26.61 6.47 -10.35
CA ALA A 502 25.36 6.39 -9.59
C ALA A 502 25.59 5.71 -8.23
N LEU A 503 26.35 4.61 -8.18
CA LEU A 503 26.71 3.96 -6.93
C LEU A 503 27.55 4.88 -6.02
N LEU A 504 28.50 5.63 -6.57
CA LEU A 504 29.25 6.63 -5.79
C LEU A 504 28.34 7.74 -5.26
N TRP A 505 27.36 8.19 -6.04
CA TRP A 505 26.39 9.17 -5.61
C TRP A 505 25.54 8.67 -4.44
N SER A 506 25.07 7.42 -4.48
CA SER A 506 24.34 6.80 -3.36
C SER A 506 25.13 6.83 -2.05
N GLY A 507 26.45 6.66 -2.11
CA GLY A 507 27.31 6.78 -0.92
C GLY A 507 27.58 8.23 -0.50
N LEU A 508 27.64 9.16 -1.47
CA LEU A 508 27.84 10.60 -1.19
C LEU A 508 26.61 11.25 -0.54
N LEU A 509 25.40 10.78 -0.89
CA LEU A 509 24.14 11.18 -0.23
C LEU A 509 24.16 10.84 1.27
N MET A 510 24.75 9.73 1.67
CA MET A 510 24.89 9.37 3.08
C MET A 510 25.85 10.27 3.88
N LEU A 511 26.66 11.07 3.17
CA LEU A 511 27.66 11.97 3.72
C LEU A 511 27.26 13.45 3.65
N VAL A 512 26.00 13.74 3.34
CA VAL A 512 25.49 15.12 3.29
C VAL A 512 25.71 15.79 4.66
N PRO A 513 26.10 17.08 4.69
CA PRO A 513 26.26 17.84 5.94
C PRO A 513 24.97 17.85 6.77
N ARG A 514 25.12 17.79 8.09
CA ARG A 514 24.06 17.92 9.10
C ARG A 514 24.11 19.34 9.70
N TYR A 515 23.02 19.77 10.35
CA TYR A 515 22.89 21.13 10.91
C TYR A 515 24.05 21.50 11.84
N ASP A 516 24.52 20.57 12.66
CA ASP A 516 25.62 20.80 13.63
C ASP A 516 27.03 20.55 13.08
N ASP A 517 27.20 20.32 11.77
CA ASP A 517 28.53 20.11 11.22
C ASP A 517 29.27 21.43 10.96
N GLU A 518 30.58 21.41 11.15
CA GLU A 518 31.48 22.51 10.78
C GLU A 518 31.35 22.90 9.30
N GLU A 519 31.47 24.20 9.00
CA GLU A 519 31.43 24.76 7.63
C GLU A 519 32.40 24.05 6.67
N GLY A 520 33.57 23.61 7.16
CA GLY A 520 34.54 22.85 6.38
C GLY A 520 34.02 21.50 5.84
N THR A 521 32.99 20.92 6.47
CA THR A 521 32.31 19.70 6.01
C THR A 521 31.41 20.00 4.82
N LYS A 522 30.68 21.12 4.85
CA LYS A 522 29.83 21.58 3.74
C LYS A 522 30.65 21.84 2.48
N VAL A 523 31.75 22.57 2.61
CA VAL A 523 32.68 22.87 1.50
C VAL A 523 33.27 21.59 0.90
N ARG A 524 33.67 20.63 1.75
CA ARG A 524 34.24 19.36 1.29
C ARG A 524 33.23 18.52 0.52
N TRP A 525 32.00 18.45 1.01
CA TRP A 525 30.92 17.73 0.35
C TRP A 525 30.56 18.35 -1.00
N GLN A 526 30.44 19.68 -1.07
CA GLN A 526 30.23 20.40 -2.34
C GLN A 526 31.36 20.14 -3.35
N ARG A 527 32.61 20.07 -2.89
CA ARG A 527 33.76 19.71 -3.73
C ARG A 527 33.64 18.28 -4.28
N TRP A 528 33.17 17.32 -3.48
CA TRP A 528 32.92 15.96 -3.95
C TRP A 528 31.77 15.89 -4.96
N CYS A 529 30.70 16.65 -4.76
CA CYS A 529 29.60 16.75 -5.72
C CYS A 529 30.08 17.29 -7.06
N ARG A 530 30.81 18.42 -7.05
CA ARG A 530 31.39 19.01 -8.26
C ARG A 530 32.41 18.09 -8.93
N TRP A 531 33.21 17.37 -8.14
CA TRP A 531 34.13 16.37 -8.66
C TRP A 531 33.41 15.24 -9.39
N LEU A 532 32.28 14.76 -8.86
CA LEU A 532 31.47 13.70 -9.46
C LEU A 532 30.81 14.19 -10.75
N ARG A 533 30.15 15.36 -10.72
CA ARG A 533 29.47 15.98 -11.88
C ARG A 533 30.39 16.26 -13.08
N THR A 534 31.70 16.38 -12.85
CA THR A 534 32.70 16.66 -13.89
C THR A 534 33.49 15.43 -14.35
N ARG A 535 33.13 14.21 -13.89
CA ARG A 535 33.80 12.97 -14.32
C ARG A 535 33.40 12.60 -15.74
N SER A 536 34.36 12.09 -16.51
CA SER A 536 34.02 11.49 -17.80
C SER A 536 33.36 10.11 -17.64
N LEU A 537 32.36 9.86 -18.47
CA LEU A 537 31.68 8.58 -18.63
C LEU A 537 32.40 7.64 -19.61
N SER A 538 33.46 8.10 -20.28
CA SER A 538 34.25 7.28 -21.21
C SER A 538 35.40 6.51 -20.53
N ALA A 539 35.55 6.64 -19.21
CA ALA A 539 36.54 5.86 -18.47
C ALA A 539 36.16 4.37 -18.43
N VAL A 540 37.17 3.50 -18.54
CA VAL A 540 36.98 2.04 -18.54
C VAL A 540 36.26 1.59 -17.26
N SER A 541 35.13 0.91 -17.43
CA SER A 541 34.35 0.29 -16.35
C SER A 541 33.64 -0.94 -16.90
N ILE A 542 33.51 -1.94 -16.04
CA ILE A 542 32.90 -3.24 -16.34
C ILE A 542 31.93 -3.61 -15.22
N SER A 543 31.15 -4.67 -15.39
CA SER A 543 30.17 -5.13 -14.39
C SER A 543 30.76 -5.29 -12.98
N SER A 544 31.97 -5.85 -12.87
CA SER A 544 32.67 -6.03 -11.57
C SER A 544 33.13 -4.73 -10.91
N SER A 545 33.06 -3.59 -11.62
CA SER A 545 33.28 -2.26 -11.03
C SER A 545 32.12 -1.84 -10.12
N ILE A 546 30.94 -2.44 -10.29
CA ILE A 546 29.78 -2.23 -9.43
C ILE A 546 29.96 -3.08 -8.16
N ALA A 547 30.57 -2.48 -7.14
CA ALA A 547 30.88 -3.13 -5.87
C ALA A 547 30.23 -2.39 -4.68
N PRO A 548 28.92 -2.55 -4.44
CA PRO A 548 28.17 -1.79 -3.44
C PRO A 548 28.77 -1.91 -2.03
N LEU A 549 29.16 -3.11 -1.63
CA LEU A 549 29.77 -3.36 -0.32
C LEU A 549 31.07 -2.56 -0.13
N ALA A 550 31.91 -2.49 -1.16
CA ALA A 550 33.18 -1.76 -1.08
C ALA A 550 32.95 -0.24 -0.93
N ILE A 551 31.90 0.30 -1.57
CA ILE A 551 31.52 1.71 -1.42
C ILE A 551 30.91 1.96 -0.04
N ALA A 552 30.00 1.10 0.43
CA ALA A 552 29.41 1.19 1.76
C ALA A 552 30.47 1.17 2.88
N GLN A 553 31.48 0.29 2.78
CA GLN A 553 32.60 0.26 3.72
C GLN A 553 33.45 1.55 3.68
N ARG A 554 33.56 2.23 2.53
CA ARG A 554 34.23 3.53 2.44
C ARG A 554 33.42 4.61 3.12
N VAL A 555 32.10 4.64 2.91
CA VAL A 555 31.17 5.56 3.59
C VAL A 555 31.26 5.37 5.10
N GLU A 556 31.20 4.14 5.56
CA GLU A 556 31.32 3.80 6.98
C GLU A 556 32.63 4.29 7.61
N ARG A 557 33.76 4.12 6.91
CA ARG A 557 35.06 4.67 7.37
C ARG A 557 35.06 6.19 7.44
N LEU A 558 34.41 6.88 6.49
CA LEU A 558 34.30 8.34 6.51
C LEU A 558 33.41 8.80 7.65
N GLU A 559 32.33 8.07 7.92
CA GLU A 559 31.38 8.41 8.98
C GLU A 559 31.96 8.14 10.37
N PHE A 560 32.72 7.06 10.55
CA PHE A 560 33.52 6.82 11.75
C PHE A 560 34.48 8.00 12.02
N ARG A 561 35.17 8.52 11.00
CA ARG A 561 36.05 9.69 11.14
C ARG A 561 35.28 10.97 11.44
N ARG A 562 34.03 11.11 10.98
CA ARG A 562 33.17 12.26 11.30
C ARG A 562 32.73 12.20 12.77
N TRP A 563 32.25 11.05 13.24
CA TRP A 563 31.89 10.82 14.64
C TRP A 563 33.06 11.07 15.58
N ARG A 564 34.24 10.55 15.26
CA ARG A 564 35.46 10.79 16.04
C ARG A 564 35.79 12.28 16.18
N ARG A 565 35.76 13.04 15.07
CA ARG A 565 36.01 14.49 15.09
C ARG A 565 34.99 15.25 15.93
N ARG A 566 33.70 14.89 15.84
CA ARG A 566 32.63 15.51 16.63
C ARG A 566 32.84 15.28 18.13
N TYR A 567 33.15 14.04 18.53
CA TYR A 567 33.44 13.74 19.92
C TYR A 567 34.71 14.44 20.42
N GLU A 568 35.77 14.48 19.60
CA GLU A 568 37.00 15.23 19.94
C GLU A 568 36.72 16.73 20.12
N HIS A 569 35.85 17.33 19.29
CA HIS A 569 35.38 18.72 19.43
C HIS A 569 34.68 18.96 20.78
N ASP A 570 33.84 18.01 21.20
CA ASP A 570 33.11 18.06 22.47
C ASP A 570 33.97 17.64 23.69
N GLY A 571 35.27 17.38 23.51
CA GLY A 571 36.18 16.90 24.56
C GLY A 571 35.92 15.46 25.02
N ARG A 572 35.23 14.65 24.22
CA ARG A 572 34.83 13.26 24.53
C ARG A 572 35.60 12.25 23.67
N VAL A 573 35.65 11.01 24.12
CA VAL A 573 36.23 9.88 23.35
C VAL A 573 35.10 9.07 22.71
N PHE A 574 35.14 8.92 21.39
CA PHE A 574 34.20 8.07 20.67
C PHE A 574 34.61 6.59 20.79
N THR A 575 33.73 5.75 21.33
CA THR A 575 33.90 4.29 21.35
C THR A 575 32.72 3.64 20.64
N MET A 576 33.02 2.83 19.63
CA MET A 576 32.02 2.12 18.85
C MET A 576 31.92 0.68 19.35
N GLU A 577 30.69 0.21 19.54
CA GLU A 577 30.43 -1.20 19.85
C GLU A 577 30.98 -2.11 18.74
N PRO A 578 31.67 -3.22 19.08
CA PRO A 578 32.16 -4.17 18.09
C PRO A 578 31.02 -4.65 17.18
N GLY A 579 31.21 -4.53 15.86
CA GLY A 579 30.24 -4.99 14.87
C GLY A 579 29.12 -4.01 14.52
N ARG A 580 28.95 -2.89 15.24
CA ARG A 580 27.96 -1.85 14.90
C ARG A 580 28.36 -1.06 13.63
N ARG A 581 27.36 -0.56 12.89
CA ARG A 581 27.51 0.40 11.79
C ARG A 581 26.95 1.76 12.19
N LEU A 582 27.61 2.82 11.74
CA LEU A 582 27.31 4.21 12.07
C LEU A 582 26.59 4.93 10.94
N SER A 583 26.83 4.52 9.69
CA SER A 583 26.16 5.05 8.52
C SER A 583 24.91 4.23 8.18
N GLY A 584 23.95 4.85 7.49
CA GLY A 584 22.89 4.12 6.78
C GLY A 584 23.40 3.36 5.54
N SER A 585 24.73 3.19 5.39
CA SER A 585 25.44 2.58 4.27
C SER A 585 25.37 3.33 2.93
N LEU A 586 24.37 3.07 2.10
CA LEU A 586 24.10 3.68 0.81
C LEU A 586 22.64 4.15 0.78
N ASP A 587 22.36 5.21 0.04
CA ASP A 587 20.99 5.70 -0.14
C ASP A 587 20.15 4.68 -0.94
N THR A 588 19.36 3.88 -0.24
CA THR A 588 18.59 2.77 -0.85
C THR A 588 17.42 3.25 -1.71
N HIS A 589 16.88 4.43 -1.42
CA HIS A 589 15.80 5.03 -2.19
C HIS A 589 16.29 5.55 -3.55
N PHE A 590 17.43 6.24 -3.58
CA PHE A 590 18.10 6.57 -4.83
C PHE A 590 18.53 5.31 -5.61
N LEU A 591 19.04 4.28 -4.93
CA LEU A 591 19.43 3.01 -5.59
C LEU A 591 18.23 2.30 -6.22
N GLU A 592 17.04 2.39 -5.63
CA GLU A 592 15.82 1.86 -6.21
C GLU A 592 15.52 2.49 -7.58
N SER A 593 15.66 3.80 -7.70
CA SER A 593 15.54 4.50 -8.98
C SER A 593 16.69 4.16 -9.93
N ALA A 594 17.93 4.24 -9.45
CA ALA A 594 19.14 4.12 -10.28
C ALA A 594 19.43 2.67 -10.74
N PHE A 595 18.86 1.68 -10.07
CA PHE A 595 18.98 0.26 -10.39
C PHE A 595 17.60 -0.39 -10.61
N ALA A 596 16.56 0.39 -10.91
CA ALA A 596 15.23 -0.13 -11.25
C ALA A 596 15.28 -1.18 -12.39
N TRP A 597 16.18 -0.98 -13.35
CA TRP A 597 16.45 -1.91 -14.45
C TRP A 597 17.01 -3.27 -14.00
N LEU A 598 17.43 -3.44 -12.75
CA LEU A 598 17.87 -4.73 -12.20
C LEU A 598 16.67 -5.61 -11.81
N PHE A 599 15.45 -5.05 -11.73
CA PHE A 599 14.27 -5.75 -11.23
C PHE A 599 13.21 -5.93 -12.32
N ARG A 600 12.52 -7.08 -12.32
CA ARG A 600 11.53 -7.46 -13.35
C ARG A 600 10.18 -6.72 -13.27
N ASN A 601 9.94 -5.92 -12.23
CA ASN A 601 8.64 -5.24 -12.01
C ASN A 601 8.24 -4.25 -13.12
N GLN A 602 9.10 -4.00 -14.11
CA GLN A 602 8.78 -3.21 -15.31
C GLN A 602 8.71 -4.13 -16.54
N ALA A 603 7.48 -4.57 -16.87
CA ALA A 603 7.02 -5.22 -18.10
C ALA A 603 7.72 -6.54 -18.50
N ASP A 604 7.16 -7.70 -18.11
CA ASP A 604 7.39 -9.07 -18.66
C ASP A 604 8.80 -9.39 -19.19
N ARG A 605 9.82 -8.77 -18.59
CA ARG A 605 11.14 -8.74 -19.19
C ARG A 605 11.80 -10.09 -19.04
N VAL A 606 12.27 -10.63 -20.16
CA VAL A 606 13.11 -11.81 -20.21
C VAL A 606 14.56 -11.33 -20.31
N ILE A 607 15.37 -11.63 -19.30
CA ILE A 607 16.81 -11.35 -19.36
C ILE A 607 17.43 -12.36 -20.32
N PRO A 608 18.16 -11.91 -21.37
CA PRO A 608 18.82 -12.82 -22.28
C PRO A 608 19.78 -13.76 -21.55
N THR A 609 19.86 -15.03 -21.96
CA THR A 609 20.72 -16.04 -21.31
C THR A 609 22.18 -15.61 -21.19
N GLN A 610 22.66 -14.81 -22.15
CA GLN A 610 24.03 -14.27 -22.18
C GLN A 610 24.29 -13.20 -21.10
N GLU A 611 23.25 -12.49 -20.65
CA GLU A 611 23.32 -11.42 -19.64
C GLU A 611 22.98 -11.94 -18.23
N LEU A 612 22.39 -13.14 -18.13
CA LEU A 612 21.89 -13.70 -16.88
C LEU A 612 22.98 -13.88 -15.81
N GLU A 613 24.20 -14.26 -16.21
CA GLU A 613 25.30 -14.44 -15.26
C GLU A 613 25.78 -13.10 -14.69
N ILE A 614 25.86 -12.06 -15.51
CA ILE A 614 26.18 -10.70 -15.05
C ILE A 614 25.08 -10.21 -14.10
N HIS A 615 23.82 -10.47 -14.44
CA HIS A 615 22.67 -10.10 -13.61
C HIS A 615 22.72 -10.75 -12.23
N ARG A 616 23.01 -12.06 -12.16
CA ARG A 616 23.21 -12.78 -10.89
C ARG A 616 24.33 -12.19 -10.06
N GLN A 617 25.46 -11.88 -10.67
CA GLN A 617 26.61 -11.29 -9.98
C GLN A 617 26.27 -9.93 -9.37
N LEU A 618 25.52 -9.09 -10.09
CA LEU A 618 25.10 -7.78 -9.60
C LEU A 618 24.11 -7.90 -8.43
N VAL A 619 23.08 -8.73 -8.57
CA VAL A 619 22.10 -8.99 -7.50
C VAL A 619 22.81 -9.53 -6.25
N ALA A 620 23.74 -10.48 -6.41
CA ALA A 620 24.54 -11.00 -5.30
C ALA A 620 25.46 -9.95 -4.66
N ALA A 621 26.03 -9.02 -5.46
CA ALA A 621 26.86 -7.94 -4.96
C ALA A 621 26.06 -6.93 -4.12
N PHE A 622 24.85 -6.58 -4.55
CA PHE A 622 23.93 -5.77 -3.76
C PHE A 622 23.45 -6.49 -2.51
N TRP A 623 23.21 -7.81 -2.58
CA TRP A 623 22.80 -8.57 -1.41
C TRP A 623 23.91 -8.64 -0.36
N SER A 624 25.15 -8.84 -0.80
CA SER A 624 26.32 -8.80 0.08
C SER A 624 26.43 -7.47 0.83
N HIS A 625 26.07 -6.36 0.19
CA HIS A 625 25.97 -5.06 0.85
C HIS A 625 24.83 -5.01 1.88
N GLN A 626 23.61 -5.40 1.50
CA GLN A 626 22.45 -5.40 2.39
C GLN A 626 22.67 -6.29 3.62
N ALA A 627 23.17 -7.51 3.44
CA ALA A 627 23.50 -8.43 4.52
C ALA A 627 24.59 -7.86 5.45
N TRP A 628 25.62 -7.21 4.90
CA TRP A 628 26.66 -6.56 5.70
C TRP A 628 26.13 -5.37 6.52
N TRP A 629 25.15 -4.63 5.99
CA TRP A 629 24.48 -3.55 6.71
C TRP A 629 23.58 -4.10 7.82
N LEU A 630 22.71 -5.07 7.52
CA LEU A 630 21.83 -5.73 8.50
C LEU A 630 22.62 -6.34 9.66
N SER A 631 23.71 -7.06 9.37
CA SER A 631 24.53 -7.69 10.41
C SER A 631 25.22 -6.70 11.36
N GLY A 632 25.22 -5.41 11.05
CA GLY A 632 25.74 -4.37 11.93
C GLY A 632 24.74 -3.26 12.27
N SER A 633 23.45 -3.39 11.94
CA SER A 633 22.41 -2.70 12.71
C SER A 633 22.58 -3.18 14.16
N GLY A 634 22.77 -2.28 15.12
CA GLY A 634 23.13 -2.63 16.49
C GLY A 634 22.16 -3.61 17.15
N LYS A 635 22.45 -4.03 18.39
CA LYS A 635 21.46 -4.78 19.18
C LYS A 635 20.27 -3.84 19.45
N ASP A 636 19.21 -3.94 18.67
CA ASP A 636 17.90 -3.42 19.08
C ASP A 636 17.47 -4.14 20.36
N GLU A 637 16.53 -3.54 21.11
CA GLU A 637 16.00 -4.08 22.38
C GLU A 637 15.57 -5.56 22.29
N ASN A 638 15.27 -6.04 21.07
CA ASN A 638 14.71 -7.37 20.78
C ASN A 638 15.70 -8.35 20.10
N ASP A 639 16.99 -8.03 19.98
CA ASP A 639 18.08 -8.88 19.45
C ASP A 639 17.85 -9.50 18.03
N HIS A 640 17.15 -8.78 17.14
CA HIS A 640 16.98 -9.14 15.72
C HIS A 640 17.38 -8.00 14.79
N TYR A 641 17.57 -8.29 13.50
CA TYR A 641 17.87 -7.26 12.49
C TYR A 641 16.63 -6.42 12.15
N GLN A 642 16.87 -5.17 11.77
CA GLN A 642 15.82 -4.24 11.37
C GLN A 642 15.18 -4.64 10.03
N PRO A 643 13.90 -4.28 9.80
CA PRO A 643 13.29 -4.37 8.48
C PRO A 643 14.09 -3.59 7.42
N MET A 644 14.04 -4.06 6.18
CA MET A 644 14.70 -3.38 5.05
C MET A 644 13.80 -2.33 4.43
N HIS A 645 14.40 -1.43 3.65
CA HIS A 645 13.68 -0.54 2.75
C HIS A 645 13.25 -1.30 1.48
N GLU A 646 12.40 -0.69 0.65
CA GLU A 646 11.81 -1.29 -0.55
C GLU A 646 12.85 -1.92 -1.49
N PHE A 647 13.97 -1.24 -1.73
CA PHE A 647 15.11 -1.78 -2.49
C PHE A 647 15.59 -3.17 -2.01
N GLY A 648 15.71 -3.37 -0.68
CA GLY A 648 16.17 -4.62 -0.10
C GLY A 648 15.16 -5.76 -0.31
N TYR A 649 13.87 -5.46 -0.22
CA TYR A 649 12.80 -6.42 -0.52
C TYR A 649 12.70 -6.72 -2.02
N ALA A 650 12.83 -5.72 -2.89
CA ALA A 650 12.90 -5.91 -4.35
C ALA A 650 14.07 -6.84 -4.74
N LEU A 651 15.21 -6.68 -4.07
CA LEU A 651 16.39 -7.53 -4.26
C LEU A 651 16.14 -8.98 -3.84
N LEU A 652 15.47 -9.21 -2.72
CA LEU A 652 15.11 -10.56 -2.27
C LEU A 652 14.11 -11.24 -3.21
N LYS A 653 13.12 -10.50 -3.71
CA LYS A 653 12.18 -10.99 -4.72
C LYS A 653 12.93 -11.43 -5.98
N GLU A 654 13.90 -10.64 -6.41
CA GLU A 654 14.72 -10.94 -7.58
C GLU A 654 15.68 -12.12 -7.35
N LEU A 655 16.27 -12.23 -6.17
CA LEU A 655 17.07 -13.40 -5.77
C LEU A 655 16.24 -14.69 -5.81
N ALA A 656 15.04 -14.66 -5.23
CA ALA A 656 14.14 -15.82 -5.25
C ALA A 656 13.81 -16.25 -6.68
N ARG A 657 13.61 -15.30 -7.60
CA ARG A 657 13.41 -15.58 -9.02
C ARG A 657 14.63 -16.22 -9.67
N LEU A 658 15.81 -15.63 -9.47
CA LEU A 658 17.06 -16.13 -10.07
C LEU A 658 17.43 -17.53 -9.57
N VAL A 659 17.11 -17.86 -8.32
CA VAL A 659 17.33 -19.22 -7.82
C VAL A 659 16.47 -20.23 -8.59
N LEU A 660 15.26 -19.87 -9.00
CA LEU A 660 14.33 -20.77 -9.70
C LEU A 660 14.77 -21.00 -11.14
N GLU A 661 15.25 -19.94 -11.80
CA GLU A 661 15.73 -19.96 -13.18
C GLU A 661 17.16 -20.52 -13.33
N SER A 662 17.90 -20.68 -12.23
CA SER A 662 19.24 -21.26 -12.26
C SER A 662 19.18 -22.77 -12.49
N SER A 663 20.16 -23.34 -13.20
CA SER A 663 20.21 -24.80 -13.34
C SER A 663 20.40 -25.46 -11.97
N THR A 664 19.90 -26.68 -11.83
CA THR A 664 20.00 -27.45 -10.58
C THR A 664 21.44 -27.82 -10.20
N SER A 665 22.41 -27.56 -11.10
CA SER A 665 23.85 -27.74 -10.89
C SER A 665 24.61 -26.50 -10.41
N HIS A 666 23.96 -25.34 -10.23
CA HIS A 666 24.64 -24.13 -9.73
C HIS A 666 24.88 -24.19 -8.20
N PRO A 667 26.00 -23.62 -7.71
CA PRO A 667 26.32 -23.59 -6.28
C PRO A 667 25.30 -22.76 -5.47
N PRO A 668 25.20 -22.97 -4.14
CA PRO A 668 24.22 -22.32 -3.26
C PRO A 668 24.46 -20.81 -3.05
N THR A 669 25.15 -20.14 -3.98
CA THR A 669 25.66 -18.78 -3.89
C THR A 669 24.58 -17.70 -3.86
N LEU A 670 23.38 -17.99 -4.36
CA LEU A 670 22.27 -17.01 -4.40
C LEU A 670 21.42 -17.02 -3.13
N TRP A 671 20.97 -18.19 -2.66
CA TRP A 671 20.06 -18.29 -1.51
C TRP A 671 20.81 -18.41 -0.17
N ARG A 672 21.96 -19.08 -0.12
CA ARG A 672 22.66 -19.36 1.15
C ARG A 672 23.11 -18.10 1.88
N PRO A 673 23.60 -17.04 1.20
CA PRO A 673 23.90 -15.79 1.87
C PRO A 673 22.68 -15.11 2.50
N VAL A 674 21.46 -15.37 2.01
CA VAL A 674 20.23 -14.88 2.65
C VAL A 674 19.98 -15.61 3.96
N PHE A 675 20.12 -16.93 3.93
CA PHE A 675 19.85 -17.79 5.07
C PHE A 675 20.95 -17.67 6.14
N ALA A 676 22.17 -17.33 5.75
CA ALA A 676 23.30 -17.10 6.66
C ALA A 676 23.08 -15.93 7.65
N LEU A 677 22.03 -15.11 7.47
CA LEU A 677 21.62 -14.11 8.46
C LEU A 677 21.10 -14.73 9.77
N GLY A 678 20.76 -16.02 9.77
CA GLY A 678 20.24 -16.71 10.95
C GLY A 678 18.86 -16.22 11.40
N PRO A 679 18.39 -16.66 12.58
CA PRO A 679 17.14 -16.22 13.20
C PRO A 679 16.98 -14.70 13.30
N LYS A 680 18.07 -13.96 13.45
CA LYS A 680 18.05 -12.49 13.51
C LYS A 680 17.55 -11.85 12.22
N GLY A 681 17.80 -12.47 11.07
CA GLY A 681 17.35 -12.01 9.75
C GLY A 681 15.94 -12.46 9.35
N HIS A 682 15.06 -12.77 10.30
CA HIS A 682 13.76 -13.36 10.00
C HIS A 682 12.92 -12.57 8.98
N TYR A 683 12.91 -11.24 9.00
CA TYR A 683 12.21 -10.44 7.99
C TYR A 683 12.70 -10.71 6.56
N ALA A 684 14.01 -10.82 6.38
CA ALA A 684 14.61 -11.08 5.08
C ALA A 684 14.34 -12.51 4.60
N ILE A 685 14.56 -13.49 5.48
CA ILE A 685 14.38 -14.91 5.14
C ILE A 685 12.90 -15.21 4.85
N SER A 686 11.98 -14.71 5.69
CA SER A 686 10.53 -14.90 5.50
C SER A 686 10.05 -14.31 4.17
N HIS A 687 10.54 -13.10 3.82
CA HIS A 687 10.18 -12.46 2.55
C HIS A 687 10.75 -13.22 1.35
N PHE A 688 12.00 -13.68 1.42
CA PHE A 688 12.59 -14.53 0.39
C PHE A 688 11.75 -15.80 0.17
N LEU A 689 11.40 -16.52 1.25
CA LEU A 689 10.59 -17.74 1.18
C LEU A 689 9.20 -17.49 0.61
N THR A 690 8.57 -16.37 0.99
CA THR A 690 7.27 -15.95 0.45
C THR A 690 7.35 -15.73 -1.07
N CYS A 691 8.36 -14.99 -1.53
CA CYS A 691 8.60 -14.76 -2.96
C CYS A 691 9.03 -16.04 -3.70
N TRP A 692 9.75 -16.93 -3.04
CA TRP A 692 10.17 -18.23 -3.58
C TRP A 692 8.97 -19.12 -3.87
N PHE A 693 8.14 -19.40 -2.87
CA PHE A 693 6.95 -20.23 -3.04
C PHE A 693 5.89 -19.55 -3.90
N GLY A 694 5.76 -18.22 -3.85
CA GLY A 694 4.79 -17.47 -4.65
C GLY A 694 4.96 -17.62 -6.17
N GLN A 695 6.12 -18.10 -6.63
CA GLN A 695 6.40 -18.38 -8.05
C GLN A 695 5.91 -19.75 -8.53
N LEU A 696 5.40 -20.60 -7.63
CA LEU A 696 4.89 -21.92 -8.00
C LEU A 696 3.62 -21.81 -8.85
N THR A 697 3.59 -22.60 -9.91
CA THR A 697 2.49 -22.67 -10.89
C THR A 697 2.23 -24.13 -11.29
N GLU A 698 1.15 -24.37 -12.03
CA GLU A 698 0.80 -25.69 -12.55
C GLU A 698 1.89 -26.28 -13.47
N THR A 699 2.71 -25.43 -14.09
CA THR A 699 3.79 -25.84 -15.00
C THR A 699 5.13 -26.11 -14.30
N THR A 700 5.20 -25.97 -12.96
CA THR A 700 6.44 -26.23 -12.21
C THR A 700 6.86 -27.69 -12.29
N VAL A 701 8.11 -27.93 -12.68
CA VAL A 701 8.70 -29.28 -12.73
C VAL A 701 9.11 -29.73 -11.32
N VAL A 702 8.39 -30.73 -10.79
CA VAL A 702 8.55 -31.23 -9.41
C VAL A 702 9.99 -31.59 -9.07
N ALA A 703 10.64 -32.43 -9.88
CA ALA A 703 11.98 -32.93 -9.60
C ALA A 703 13.02 -31.80 -9.52
N GLU A 704 12.94 -30.82 -10.42
CA GLU A 704 13.89 -29.71 -10.40
C GLU A 704 13.65 -28.74 -9.25
N PHE A 705 12.38 -28.47 -8.89
CA PHE A 705 12.08 -27.63 -7.73
C PHE A 705 12.52 -28.32 -6.43
N ALA A 706 12.27 -29.62 -6.29
CA ALA A 706 12.71 -30.41 -5.14
C ALA A 706 14.25 -30.36 -4.97
N GLN A 707 15.01 -30.50 -6.06
CA GLN A 707 16.48 -30.39 -6.04
C GLN A 707 16.97 -29.03 -5.54
N ARG A 708 16.20 -27.95 -5.75
CA ARG A 708 16.53 -26.60 -5.26
C ARG A 708 16.05 -26.36 -3.82
N TRP A 709 14.92 -26.94 -3.46
CA TRP A 709 14.27 -26.73 -2.16
C TRP A 709 14.94 -27.54 -1.03
N ARG A 710 15.30 -28.80 -1.29
CA ARG A 710 15.91 -29.70 -0.28
C ARG A 710 17.15 -29.09 0.40
N PRO A 711 18.14 -28.55 -0.32
CA PRO A 711 19.32 -27.95 0.31
C PRO A 711 19.01 -26.77 1.24
N MET A 712 17.94 -26.00 0.97
CA MET A 712 17.52 -24.89 1.82
C MET A 712 16.95 -25.40 3.15
N VAL A 713 16.12 -26.44 3.08
CA VAL A 713 15.55 -27.10 4.27
C VAL A 713 16.65 -27.75 5.09
N GLU A 714 17.56 -28.49 4.44
CA GLU A 714 18.71 -29.13 5.09
C GLU A 714 19.58 -28.11 5.84
N PHE A 715 19.85 -26.96 5.21
CA PHE A 715 20.64 -25.89 5.83
C PHE A 715 20.02 -25.36 7.12
N MET A 716 18.70 -25.22 7.21
CA MET A 716 18.05 -24.66 8.42
C MET A 716 17.71 -25.72 9.47
N VAL A 717 17.30 -26.92 9.03
CA VAL A 717 16.79 -27.97 9.92
C VAL A 717 17.94 -28.79 10.52
N LEU A 718 18.97 -29.09 9.73
CA LEU A 718 20.08 -29.97 10.14
C LEU A 718 21.24 -29.21 10.77
N ASP A 719 21.50 -27.96 10.38
CA ASP A 719 22.59 -27.17 10.94
C ASP A 719 22.23 -26.68 12.35
N SER A 720 22.86 -27.29 13.37
CA SER A 720 22.64 -26.88 14.76
C SER A 720 23.20 -25.50 15.07
N GLU A 721 24.25 -25.06 14.36
CA GLU A 721 24.88 -23.75 14.58
C GLU A 721 24.01 -22.62 14.06
N TRP A 722 23.30 -22.82 12.94
CA TRP A 722 22.41 -21.82 12.35
C TRP A 722 21.37 -21.29 13.36
N SER A 723 20.85 -22.17 14.21
CA SER A 723 19.81 -21.84 15.18
C SER A 723 20.31 -21.27 16.52
N LYS A 724 21.63 -21.12 16.72
CA LYS A 724 22.20 -20.68 18.01
C LYS A 724 22.17 -19.18 18.23
N ASP A 725 22.30 -18.40 17.16
CA ASP A 725 22.42 -16.95 17.25
C ASP A 725 21.09 -16.24 17.01
N GLY A 726 20.55 -15.60 18.06
CA GLY A 726 19.31 -14.82 18.01
C GLY A 726 18.09 -15.50 18.64
N PRO A 727 16.90 -14.88 18.54
CA PRO A 727 15.73 -15.38 19.24
C PRO A 727 15.26 -16.72 18.70
N TRP A 728 15.25 -17.74 19.57
CA TRP A 728 14.95 -19.13 19.20
C TRP A 728 13.58 -19.32 18.53
N TYR A 729 12.59 -18.51 18.90
CA TYR A 729 11.22 -18.57 18.36
C TYR A 729 11.16 -18.12 16.89
N TYR A 730 11.98 -17.16 16.48
CA TYR A 730 12.14 -16.82 15.05
C TYR A 730 12.79 -17.96 14.29
N GLY A 731 13.82 -18.60 14.86
CA GLY A 731 14.46 -19.77 14.25
C GLY A 731 13.46 -20.91 13.97
N GLN A 732 12.65 -21.26 14.96
CA GLN A 732 11.63 -22.32 14.80
C GLN A 732 10.51 -21.91 13.83
N ARG A 733 10.09 -20.65 13.84
CA ARG A 733 9.14 -20.12 12.85
C ARG A 733 9.69 -20.25 11.43
N LEU A 734 10.93 -19.84 11.20
CA LEU A 734 11.59 -19.92 9.89
C LEU A 734 11.78 -21.38 9.44
N GLU A 735 12.09 -22.32 10.34
CA GLU A 735 12.12 -23.76 10.02
C GLU A 735 10.75 -24.25 9.49
N ARG A 736 9.63 -23.77 10.05
CA ARG A 736 8.28 -24.09 9.53
C ARG A 736 8.01 -23.44 8.17
N GLU A 737 8.43 -22.19 7.99
CA GLU A 737 8.27 -21.47 6.74
C GLU A 737 9.05 -22.12 5.60
N VAL A 738 10.31 -22.55 5.82
CA VAL A 738 11.10 -23.25 4.80
C VAL A 738 10.54 -24.64 4.49
N LEU A 739 9.90 -25.31 5.45
CA LEU A 739 9.16 -26.56 5.21
C LEU A 739 7.81 -26.34 4.50
N GLY A 740 7.41 -25.09 4.26
CA GLY A 740 6.23 -24.76 3.46
C GLY A 740 4.92 -24.65 4.26
N PHE A 741 4.94 -24.60 5.59
CA PHE A 741 3.71 -24.59 6.41
C PHE A 741 2.84 -23.36 6.15
N GLY A 742 3.45 -22.21 5.88
CA GLY A 742 2.76 -20.98 5.49
C GLY A 742 2.54 -20.82 3.98
N ALA A 743 2.95 -21.79 3.17
CA ALA A 743 2.95 -21.75 1.71
C ALA A 743 2.11 -22.85 1.06
N SER A 744 1.27 -23.54 1.84
CA SER A 744 0.44 -24.67 1.39
C SER A 744 -0.40 -24.34 0.15
N SER A 745 -0.97 -23.14 0.07
CA SER A 745 -1.75 -22.69 -1.09
C SER A 745 -0.90 -22.52 -2.36
N SER A 746 0.35 -22.05 -2.22
CA SER A 746 1.29 -21.96 -3.34
C SER A 746 1.78 -23.34 -3.78
N ILE A 747 2.08 -24.24 -2.84
CA ILE A 747 2.50 -25.60 -3.14
C ILE A 747 1.38 -26.38 -3.82
N ALA A 748 0.12 -26.18 -3.43
CA ALA A 748 -1.05 -26.84 -4.02
C ALA A 748 -1.23 -26.55 -5.52
N ARG A 749 -0.69 -25.43 -6.02
CA ARG A 749 -0.73 -25.08 -7.46
C ARG A 749 0.11 -26.02 -8.31
N VAL A 750 1.07 -26.74 -7.74
CA VAL A 750 1.91 -27.69 -8.48
C VAL A 750 1.10 -28.96 -8.74
N ALA A 751 0.96 -29.36 -10.01
CA ALA A 751 0.19 -30.55 -10.38
C ALA A 751 0.66 -31.83 -9.66
N GLY A 752 1.98 -31.96 -9.41
CA GLY A 752 2.58 -33.06 -8.65
C GLY A 752 2.96 -32.73 -7.20
N HIS A 753 2.20 -31.85 -6.50
CA HIS A 753 2.52 -31.42 -5.14
C HIS A 753 2.66 -32.58 -4.13
N ALA A 754 1.89 -33.66 -4.28
CA ALA A 754 1.97 -34.83 -3.41
C ALA A 754 3.34 -35.51 -3.50
N GLU A 755 3.85 -35.67 -4.73
CA GLU A 755 5.20 -36.19 -4.99
C GLU A 755 6.26 -35.23 -4.45
N LEU A 756 6.08 -33.92 -4.67
CA LEU A 756 7.00 -32.90 -4.18
C LEU A 756 7.17 -32.95 -2.65
N VAL A 757 6.08 -33.07 -1.89
CA VAL A 757 6.13 -33.19 -0.43
C VAL A 757 6.72 -34.55 -0.02
N ALA A 758 6.36 -35.64 -0.71
CA ALA A 758 6.92 -36.96 -0.45
C ALA A 758 8.45 -36.99 -0.62
N MET A 759 8.99 -36.24 -1.59
CA MET A 759 10.44 -36.06 -1.78
C MET A 759 11.14 -35.37 -0.61
N MET A 760 10.43 -34.77 0.35
CA MET A 760 10.99 -34.12 1.55
C MET A 760 10.67 -34.86 2.86
N ARG A 761 9.98 -36.00 2.80
CA ARG A 761 9.41 -36.73 3.95
C ARG A 761 10.40 -36.99 5.08
N ASP A 762 11.66 -37.32 4.76
CA ASP A 762 12.75 -37.50 5.72
C ASP A 762 13.09 -36.22 6.50
N LEU A 763 13.06 -35.05 5.85
CA LEU A 763 13.33 -33.77 6.50
C LEU A 763 12.20 -33.34 7.43
N PHE A 764 10.94 -33.58 7.05
CA PHE A 764 9.79 -33.40 7.94
C PHE A 764 9.90 -34.29 9.18
N ARG A 765 10.33 -35.55 9.02
CA ARG A 765 10.56 -36.47 10.13
C ARG A 765 11.61 -35.94 11.10
N ILE A 766 12.77 -35.51 10.58
CA ILE A 766 13.87 -34.98 11.39
C ILE A 766 13.42 -33.73 12.15
N TRP A 767 12.74 -32.81 11.46
CA TRP A 767 12.19 -31.61 12.09
C TRP A 767 11.17 -31.95 13.19
N ALA A 768 10.24 -32.87 12.91
CA ALA A 768 9.19 -33.27 13.86
C ALA A 768 9.78 -33.85 15.15
N GLN A 769 10.76 -34.75 15.03
CA GLN A 769 11.48 -35.32 16.17
C GLN A 769 12.22 -34.26 17.00
N LYS A 770 12.76 -33.22 16.34
CA LYS A 770 13.52 -32.13 16.98
C LYS A 770 12.61 -31.08 17.65
N ARG A 771 11.42 -30.79 17.09
CA ARG A 771 10.64 -29.57 17.41
C ARG A 771 9.27 -29.81 18.05
N LEU A 772 8.61 -30.95 17.79
CA LEU A 772 7.28 -31.20 18.36
C LEU A 772 7.28 -31.43 19.88
N THR A 773 8.46 -31.69 20.47
CA THR A 773 8.57 -32.01 21.91
C THR A 773 8.64 -30.80 22.84
N ARG A 774 8.62 -29.56 22.32
CA ARG A 774 8.98 -28.35 23.09
C ARG A 774 8.04 -27.15 22.99
N ASP A 775 7.43 -26.89 21.84
CA ASP A 775 6.68 -25.64 21.59
C ASP A 775 5.34 -25.93 20.91
N GLU A 776 4.26 -25.39 21.48
CA GLU A 776 2.88 -25.55 21.00
C GLU A 776 2.67 -24.93 19.61
N ASP A 777 3.40 -23.88 19.25
CA ASP A 777 3.30 -23.24 17.93
C ASP A 777 3.79 -24.15 16.80
N ASN A 778 4.75 -25.05 17.10
CA ASN A 778 5.18 -26.08 16.14
C ASN A 778 4.10 -27.12 15.91
N LEU A 779 3.41 -27.54 16.98
CA LEU A 779 2.33 -28.50 16.87
C LEU A 779 1.16 -27.89 16.08
N ALA A 780 0.76 -26.65 16.41
CA ALA A 780 -0.30 -25.93 15.69
C ALA A 780 0.02 -25.79 14.20
N GLY A 781 1.23 -25.32 13.87
CA GLY A 781 1.66 -25.17 12.49
C GLY A 781 1.71 -26.49 11.73
N PHE A 782 2.16 -27.58 12.37
CA PHE A 782 2.20 -28.89 11.73
C PHE A 782 0.81 -29.49 11.52
N CYS A 783 -0.09 -29.39 12.51
CA CYS A 783 -1.47 -29.85 12.36
C CYS A 783 -2.18 -29.07 11.24
N GLY A 784 -2.01 -27.75 11.18
CA GLY A 784 -2.54 -26.92 10.09
C GLY A 784 -2.01 -27.32 8.71
N PHE A 785 -0.70 -27.63 8.60
CA PHE A 785 -0.13 -28.14 7.35
C PHE A 785 -0.70 -29.51 6.95
N LEU A 786 -0.83 -30.44 7.90
CA LEU A 786 -1.40 -31.78 7.68
C LEU A 786 -2.89 -31.75 7.33
N ALA A 787 -3.62 -30.76 7.86
CA ALA A 787 -5.03 -30.55 7.57
C ALA A 787 -5.27 -30.10 6.11
N HIS A 788 -4.30 -29.43 5.49
CA HIS A 788 -4.36 -29.02 4.10
C HIS A 788 -4.18 -30.22 3.13
N GLU A 789 -4.66 -30.12 1.89
CA GLU A 789 -4.52 -31.18 0.88
C GLU A 789 -3.05 -31.52 0.56
N VAL A 790 -2.18 -30.51 0.57
CA VAL A 790 -0.73 -30.66 0.39
C VAL A 790 -0.08 -31.54 1.47
N GLY A 791 -0.63 -31.54 2.69
CA GLY A 791 -0.12 -32.34 3.80
C GLY A 791 -0.54 -33.81 3.75
N LYS A 792 -1.46 -34.18 2.85
CA LYS A 792 -2.02 -35.55 2.72
C LYS A 792 -0.98 -36.66 2.67
N PRO A 793 0.14 -36.56 1.92
CA PRO A 793 1.16 -37.60 1.89
C PRO A 793 1.85 -37.88 3.23
N LEU A 794 1.76 -36.95 4.20
CA LEU A 794 2.41 -37.04 5.50
C LEU A 794 1.42 -37.31 6.65
N ARG A 795 0.10 -37.41 6.41
CA ARG A 795 -0.90 -37.51 7.48
C ARG A 795 -0.69 -38.72 8.41
N MET A 796 -0.38 -39.89 7.84
CA MET A 796 -0.14 -41.11 8.65
C MET A 796 1.15 -41.03 9.46
N ASP A 797 2.23 -40.51 8.87
CA ASP A 797 3.47 -40.31 9.63
C ASP A 797 3.31 -39.21 10.68
N GLY A 798 2.61 -38.13 10.32
CA GLY A 798 2.34 -37.00 11.19
C GLY A 798 1.54 -37.40 12.42
N LEU A 799 0.52 -38.24 12.25
CA LEU A 799 -0.20 -38.89 13.35
C LEU A 799 0.77 -39.60 14.29
N GLN A 800 1.66 -40.43 13.73
CA GLN A 800 2.63 -41.18 14.53
C GLN A 800 3.65 -40.26 15.22
N TRP A 801 4.19 -39.26 14.52
CA TRP A 801 5.20 -38.34 15.06
C TRP A 801 4.63 -37.48 16.19
N ILE A 802 3.38 -37.03 16.06
CA ILE A 802 2.68 -36.28 17.12
C ILE A 802 2.44 -37.20 18.34
N ALA A 803 1.95 -38.43 18.12
CA ALA A 803 1.75 -39.39 19.20
C ALA A 803 3.07 -39.73 19.92
N ASP A 804 4.15 -39.95 19.18
CA ASP A 804 5.48 -40.23 19.74
C ASP A 804 6.02 -39.01 20.51
N ALA A 805 5.82 -37.78 20.00
CA ALA A 805 6.23 -36.56 20.70
C ALA A 805 5.48 -36.34 22.02
N MET A 806 4.17 -36.56 22.04
CA MET A 806 3.34 -36.42 23.24
C MET A 806 3.63 -37.50 24.29
N LYS A 807 4.00 -38.72 23.88
CA LYS A 807 4.49 -39.76 24.79
C LYS A 807 5.84 -39.38 25.40
N THR A 808 6.72 -38.77 24.61
CA THR A 808 8.09 -38.44 25.02
C THR A 808 8.17 -37.22 25.94
N SER A 809 7.29 -36.24 25.75
CA SER A 809 7.26 -35.00 26.54
C SER A 809 5.82 -34.67 26.95
N PRO A 810 5.40 -35.02 28.18
CA PRO A 810 4.03 -34.79 28.65
C PRO A 810 3.63 -33.32 28.69
N ASP A 811 4.59 -32.40 28.80
CA ASP A 811 4.36 -30.96 28.81
C ASP A 811 3.93 -30.42 27.44
N VAL A 812 4.22 -31.14 26.34
CA VAL A 812 3.70 -30.83 25.00
C VAL A 812 2.18 -30.86 24.98
N GLY A 813 1.53 -31.63 25.84
CA GLY A 813 0.08 -31.72 25.91
C GLY A 813 -0.60 -30.57 26.67
N LYS A 814 0.15 -29.61 27.20
CA LYS A 814 -0.35 -28.48 28.00
C LYS A 814 -0.36 -27.18 27.20
N TRP A 815 -1.29 -27.09 26.24
CA TRP A 815 -1.44 -25.89 25.40
C TRP A 815 -2.11 -24.74 26.15
N PHE A 816 -1.70 -23.52 25.86
CA PHE A 816 -2.28 -22.30 26.43
C PHE A 816 -3.08 -21.50 25.40
N ARG A 817 -2.90 -21.79 24.10
CA ARG A 817 -3.57 -21.09 22.99
C ARG A 817 -4.70 -21.91 22.39
N ASP A 818 -5.83 -21.27 22.14
CA ASP A 818 -7.00 -21.90 21.49
C ASP A 818 -6.74 -22.27 20.03
N SER A 819 -5.84 -21.54 19.35
CA SER A 819 -5.42 -21.84 17.99
C SER A 819 -4.75 -23.21 17.87
N THR A 820 -3.95 -23.61 18.86
CA THR A 820 -3.29 -24.92 18.89
C THR A 820 -4.33 -26.02 19.08
N SER A 821 -5.25 -25.84 20.02
CA SER A 821 -6.35 -26.77 20.28
C SER A 821 -7.23 -26.96 19.04
N SER A 822 -7.54 -25.87 18.35
CA SER A 822 -8.38 -25.88 17.14
C SER A 822 -7.70 -26.62 15.99
N ALA A 823 -6.44 -26.28 15.67
CA ALA A 823 -5.68 -26.94 14.60
C ALA A 823 -5.49 -28.44 14.88
N PHE A 824 -5.25 -28.82 16.13
CA PHE A 824 -5.15 -30.21 16.54
C PHE A 824 -6.47 -30.97 16.35
N MET A 825 -7.58 -30.39 16.80
CA MET A 825 -8.90 -31.00 16.66
C MET A 825 -9.34 -31.15 15.20
N GLU A 826 -9.07 -30.14 14.37
CA GLU A 826 -9.32 -30.16 12.93
C GLU A 826 -8.56 -31.29 12.24
N PHE A 827 -7.27 -31.46 12.57
CA PHE A 827 -6.47 -32.57 12.04
C PHE A 827 -7.02 -33.94 12.44
N LEU A 828 -7.43 -34.13 13.70
CA LEU A 828 -8.01 -35.39 14.16
C LEU A 828 -9.34 -35.72 13.47
N ASP A 829 -10.23 -34.73 13.32
CA ASP A 829 -11.52 -34.94 12.63
C ASP A 829 -11.32 -35.24 11.13
N LEU A 830 -10.32 -34.61 10.50
CA LEU A 830 -9.94 -34.89 9.11
C LEU A 830 -9.44 -36.32 8.92
N LEU A 831 -8.59 -36.82 9.83
CA LEU A 831 -8.13 -38.21 9.79
C LEU A 831 -9.29 -39.22 9.87
N VAL A 832 -10.27 -38.94 10.74
CA VAL A 832 -11.47 -39.78 10.89
C VAL A 832 -12.38 -39.71 9.67
N SER A 833 -12.49 -38.54 9.05
CA SER A 833 -13.39 -38.32 7.93
C SER A 833 -12.85 -38.84 6.61
N GLU A 834 -11.54 -38.72 6.36
CA GLU A 834 -10.94 -39.06 5.06
C GLU A 834 -10.09 -40.34 5.06
N HIS A 835 -9.50 -40.73 6.20
CA HIS A 835 -8.51 -41.81 6.28
C HIS A 835 -8.96 -42.99 7.16
N ALA A 836 -10.27 -43.11 7.38
CA ALA A 836 -10.84 -44.10 8.29
C ALA A 836 -10.43 -45.55 7.96
N VAL A 837 -10.43 -45.91 6.67
CA VAL A 837 -10.13 -47.28 6.22
C VAL A 837 -8.66 -47.62 6.46
N GLU A 838 -7.75 -46.72 6.10
CA GLU A 838 -6.30 -46.91 6.26
C GLU A 838 -5.91 -47.04 7.75
N ILE A 839 -6.49 -46.21 8.60
CA ILE A 839 -6.24 -46.24 10.05
C ILE A 839 -6.79 -47.52 10.68
N ARG A 840 -7.97 -48.03 10.27
CA ARG A 840 -8.52 -49.31 10.78
C ARG A 840 -7.65 -50.51 10.45
N GLN A 841 -6.96 -50.48 9.32
CA GLN A 841 -6.11 -51.59 8.88
C GLN A 841 -4.75 -51.62 9.60
N ASN A 842 -4.37 -50.53 10.28
CA ASN A 842 -3.11 -50.40 10.98
C ASN A 842 -3.32 -50.21 12.48
N GLU A 843 -3.13 -51.31 13.24
CA GLU A 843 -3.31 -51.36 14.69
C GLU A 843 -2.58 -50.23 15.43
N LYS A 844 -1.34 -49.94 15.01
CA LYS A 844 -0.52 -48.91 15.65
C LYS A 844 -1.11 -47.53 15.46
N LEU A 845 -1.49 -47.17 14.22
CA LEU A 845 -2.09 -45.88 13.91
C LEU A 845 -3.44 -45.69 14.61
N ARG A 846 -4.25 -46.76 14.68
CA ARG A 846 -5.50 -46.75 15.44
C ARG A 846 -5.24 -46.45 16.91
N GLN A 847 -4.28 -47.13 17.52
CA GLN A 847 -3.95 -46.91 18.93
C GLN A 847 -3.41 -45.49 19.18
N ASP A 848 -2.58 -44.97 18.26
CA ASP A 848 -2.05 -43.59 18.35
C ASP A 848 -3.19 -42.56 18.25
N LEU A 849 -4.14 -42.73 17.32
CA LEU A 849 -5.32 -41.88 17.20
C LEU A 849 -6.24 -41.95 18.45
N LEU A 850 -6.44 -43.14 19.00
CA LEU A 850 -7.20 -43.34 20.24
C LEU A 850 -6.54 -42.61 21.42
N ASN A 851 -5.22 -42.70 21.54
CA ASN A 851 -4.47 -42.03 22.60
C ASN A 851 -4.55 -40.50 22.47
N LEU A 852 -4.40 -39.97 21.24
CA LEU A 852 -4.48 -38.52 20.98
C LEU A 852 -5.89 -37.97 21.23
N SER A 853 -6.94 -38.68 20.80
CA SER A 853 -8.32 -38.27 21.06
C SER A 853 -8.69 -38.38 22.54
N ALA A 854 -8.20 -39.40 23.26
CA ALA A 854 -8.36 -39.48 24.71
C ALA A 854 -7.67 -38.31 25.43
N HIS A 855 -6.50 -37.88 24.94
CA HIS A 855 -5.83 -36.67 25.44
C HIS A 855 -6.66 -35.40 25.18
N ALA A 856 -7.26 -35.26 23.99
CA ALA A 856 -8.16 -34.14 23.70
C ALA A 856 -9.37 -34.09 24.67
N VAL A 857 -9.92 -35.26 25.02
CA VAL A 857 -11.02 -35.39 25.98
C VAL A 857 -10.56 -35.03 27.40
N SER A 858 -9.40 -35.50 27.85
CA SER A 858 -8.88 -35.16 29.19
C SER A 858 -8.63 -33.66 29.35
N ARG A 859 -8.31 -32.98 28.24
CA ARG A 859 -8.14 -31.53 28.14
C ARG A 859 -9.45 -30.75 27.96
N GLN A 860 -10.59 -31.43 27.85
CA GLN A 860 -11.91 -30.85 27.65
C GLN A 860 -12.00 -29.95 26.40
N LEU A 861 -11.30 -30.33 25.32
CA LEU A 861 -11.36 -29.57 24.07
C LEU A 861 -12.75 -29.68 23.44
N THR A 862 -13.22 -28.58 22.86
CA THR A 862 -14.52 -28.49 22.18
C THR A 862 -14.66 -29.60 21.14
N THR A 863 -15.79 -30.33 21.14
CA THR A 863 -16.10 -31.50 20.29
C THR A 863 -15.24 -32.77 20.49
N ALA A 864 -14.23 -32.78 21.38
CA ALA A 864 -13.35 -33.92 21.57
C ALA A 864 -14.05 -35.20 22.02
N LEU A 865 -15.06 -35.09 22.90
CA LEU A 865 -15.81 -36.25 23.38
C LEU A 865 -16.63 -36.91 22.25
N THR A 866 -17.29 -36.10 21.43
CA THR A 866 -18.02 -36.58 20.25
C THR A 866 -17.08 -37.24 19.24
N LEU A 867 -15.91 -36.63 18.98
CA LEU A 867 -14.90 -37.19 18.08
C LEU A 867 -14.31 -38.49 18.63
N HIS A 868 -13.99 -38.54 19.93
CA HIS A 868 -13.47 -39.73 20.59
C HIS A 868 -14.47 -40.89 20.53
N GLU A 869 -15.77 -40.63 20.74
CA GLU A 869 -16.81 -41.65 20.55
C GLU A 869 -16.94 -42.12 19.09
N ARG A 870 -16.83 -41.20 18.12
CA ARG A 870 -16.78 -41.51 16.69
C ARG A 870 -15.54 -42.31 16.30
N ILE A 871 -14.43 -42.20 17.03
CA ILE A 871 -13.26 -43.06 16.84
C ILE A 871 -13.51 -44.42 17.52
N ARG A 872 -14.06 -44.46 18.73
CA ARG A 872 -14.24 -45.69 19.51
C ARG A 872 -15.31 -46.66 18.99
N ARG A 873 -16.40 -46.17 18.39
CA ARG A 873 -17.53 -47.00 17.92
C ARG A 873 -17.29 -47.73 16.58
N PRO A 874 -16.58 -47.13 15.60
CA PRO A 874 -16.35 -47.74 14.28
C PRO A 874 -14.92 -48.26 14.02
N PHE A 875 -13.91 -47.90 14.83
CA PHE A 875 -12.50 -48.26 14.58
C PHE A 875 -11.98 -49.42 15.43
#